data_AF-A0A6N8ZC30-F1
#
_entry.id   AF-A0A6N8ZC30-F1
#
_cell.length_a   1.000
_cell.length_b   1.000
_cell.length_c   1.000
_cell.angle_alpha   90.00
_cell.angle_beta   90.00
_cell.angle_gamma   90.00
#
_symmetry.space_group_name_H-M   'P 1'
#
loop_
_entity.id
_entity.type
_entity.pdbx_description
1 polymer ?
#
loop_
_entity_poly.entity_id
_entity_poly.type
_entity_poly.pdbx_seq_one_letter_code
_entity_poly.pdbx_strand_id
1 'polypeptide(L)'
;MATQQPRHSEPSVNAELGDLLRAMLFGCRVRSENTQLIEGRPGLQLDNLITAADRAPVVVEAEYEAVGTAEADAAARLGLSVVNEIHPIEAAIALRYPDSVRFGDNLRDALAAARLSYAVLYQDGSRFPESGWLEGGVSDLADIVSLVSVPQRAVDQASAALENGIERAVAVLNNMHRLRPDVMPEIARLLGMPDVPQTRRMACAIIANAMVFHERLSGAHGIKSLRMVSGPDVANPFGDTLDTWGDILQVNYWAIFSIAKDIMERIPSGDGAMLLRILRDTALEVTYTGASIAHDLTGRIFQRLIADRKYLATFYTLPTSAFLLARLAIGKMDNMDWSDADAIERLRVGDFACGTGALLSAAYQQIAGRHERAGGDPGALHPVMMGEILYGCDVMPSAIHITGSTLSGIAPSVQFDNSRLYTLAYGRQEDGAVAIGSLELLQSSAALTLFNTSDPAMRTGSVGEETAAQIIADIPDGGFDLVIMNPPFTSNTKHRDAEGNVQNAAFAAFGASADDQDDMAARLVRLARDSHYHGHAGLGSAFASIADKKLRPGGVLALVLPFTAVNGPAWAKFRQLIAENYTDVTVVSIASPSGDISFSSDTGIAECLIVAKRRSKNGPPTGRAQFVSLRRRPRSFLEAQEVADAIAFATELRKLEDGPYGGAFIYCGDKAEHDGEILDAPITAYEEGWGAARLLDAEIAQVAYALAAGQLWLPAHAQALALPMAPLNEIGQRGLDSQLLISPAHRGPFTKRAPSPTATYPALWNHNASRETRMVCIPDAALQVRLGFEGRAAELWATASRVHINRDFRFTSQPLTAAFTEQQSLGGVAWPNVTFPDDRMDYAFMLWCNSTLGLLQFWWHANLQQSGRGRSTIHHTETMPMLDFRVLTDNQLATAETIFNDFRDLELQPAYLADADPNRALLDRRVVCDLLGFDDVVYQAVRRLSAKWCAEPSVHGGKRRPRGAGLVV
;
A
#
# COMPACT_ATOMS: atom_id res chain seq x y z
N MET A 1 -52.96 -22.48 -23.79
CA MET A 1 -52.12 -23.50 -23.14
C MET A 1 -50.76 -22.87 -22.95
N ALA A 2 -50.42 -22.43 -21.73
CA ALA A 2 -49.07 -22.00 -21.42
C ALA A 2 -48.19 -23.25 -21.40
N THR A 3 -47.22 -23.31 -22.31
CA THR A 3 -46.16 -24.32 -22.32
C THR A 3 -45.44 -24.26 -20.97
N GLN A 4 -45.58 -25.32 -20.16
CA GLN A 4 -44.78 -25.48 -18.94
C GLN A 4 -43.33 -25.61 -19.37
N GLN A 5 -42.49 -24.64 -18.98
CA GLN A 5 -41.05 -24.74 -19.17
C GLN A 5 -40.50 -25.97 -18.42
N PRO A 6 -39.46 -26.63 -18.93
CA PRO A 6 -38.84 -27.76 -18.24
C PRO A 6 -38.34 -27.31 -16.86
N ARG A 7 -38.52 -28.17 -15.85
CA ARG A 7 -38.07 -27.94 -14.48
C ARG A 7 -36.84 -28.81 -14.19
N HIS A 8 -35.74 -28.19 -13.77
CA HIS A 8 -34.53 -28.91 -13.39
C HIS A 8 -34.58 -29.35 -11.92
N SER A 9 -34.16 -30.59 -11.63
CA SER A 9 -33.98 -31.06 -10.25
C SER A 9 -32.64 -30.58 -9.70
N GLU A 10 -32.56 -30.41 -8.38
CA GLU A 10 -31.33 -29.95 -7.71
C GLU A 10 -30.11 -30.83 -8.01
N PRO A 11 -30.19 -32.18 -7.97
CA PRO A 11 -29.05 -33.03 -8.36
C PRO A 11 -28.59 -32.82 -9.80
N SER A 12 -29.50 -32.47 -10.73
CA SER A 12 -29.11 -32.15 -12.11
C SER A 12 -28.41 -30.79 -12.21
N VAL A 13 -28.80 -29.80 -11.40
CA VAL A 13 -28.10 -28.51 -11.31
C VAL A 13 -26.72 -28.69 -10.69
N ASN A 14 -26.62 -29.46 -9.60
CA ASN A 14 -25.35 -29.77 -8.93
C ASN A 14 -24.37 -30.50 -9.86
N ALA A 15 -24.85 -31.44 -10.68
CA ALA A 15 -24.04 -32.13 -11.68
C ALA A 15 -23.53 -31.17 -12.77
N GLU A 16 -24.38 -30.29 -13.32
CA GLU A 16 -23.96 -29.32 -14.34
C GLU A 16 -22.99 -28.26 -13.75
N LEU A 17 -23.22 -27.82 -12.50
CA LEU A 17 -22.28 -26.97 -11.77
C LEU A 17 -20.91 -27.64 -11.68
N GLY A 18 -20.88 -28.93 -11.30
CA GLY A 18 -19.66 -29.71 -11.22
C GLY A 18 -18.93 -29.82 -12.56
N ASP A 19 -19.65 -29.97 -13.66
CA ASP A 19 -19.06 -30.01 -15.01
C ASP A 19 -18.51 -28.64 -15.44
N LEU A 20 -19.17 -27.53 -15.08
CA LEU A 20 -18.64 -26.18 -15.31
C LEU A 20 -17.39 -25.91 -14.48
N LEU A 21 -17.39 -26.28 -13.19
CA LEU A 21 -16.21 -26.17 -12.32
C LEU A 21 -15.05 -27.02 -12.83
N ARG A 22 -15.32 -28.24 -13.32
CA ARG A 22 -14.29 -29.10 -13.93
C ARG A 22 -13.63 -28.45 -15.15
N ALA A 23 -14.37 -27.64 -15.91
CA ALA A 23 -13.82 -26.92 -17.06
C ALA A 23 -12.95 -25.72 -16.66
N MET A 24 -13.13 -25.17 -15.45
CA MET A 24 -12.44 -23.97 -14.96
C MET A 24 -11.33 -24.25 -13.93
N LEU A 25 -11.24 -25.48 -13.40
CA LEU A 25 -10.29 -25.88 -12.36
C LEU A 25 -9.34 -26.96 -12.91
N PHE A 26 -8.20 -26.54 -13.43
CA PHE A 26 -7.24 -27.44 -14.06
C PHE A 26 -6.62 -28.40 -13.03
N GLY A 27 -6.44 -29.66 -13.41
CA GLY A 27 -5.87 -30.69 -12.53
C GLY A 27 -6.77 -31.13 -11.36
N CYS A 28 -7.90 -30.46 -11.13
CA CYS A 28 -8.88 -30.84 -10.12
C CYS A 28 -9.80 -31.97 -10.61
N ARG A 29 -10.11 -32.89 -9.71
CA ARG A 29 -11.18 -33.89 -9.87
C ARG A 29 -12.43 -33.36 -9.20
N VAL A 30 -13.47 -33.13 -10.00
CA VAL A 30 -14.80 -32.76 -9.50
C VAL A 30 -15.73 -33.97 -9.58
N ARG A 31 -16.22 -34.41 -8.41
CA ARG A 31 -17.18 -35.51 -8.26
C ARG A 31 -18.49 -34.95 -7.70
N SER A 32 -19.56 -35.08 -8.48
CA SER A 32 -20.86 -34.51 -8.14
C SER A 32 -21.85 -35.61 -7.74
N GLU A 33 -22.67 -35.36 -6.73
CA GLU A 33 -23.75 -36.25 -6.28
C GLU A 33 -23.28 -37.67 -5.87
N ASN A 34 -22.02 -37.80 -5.43
CA ASN A 34 -21.40 -39.10 -5.16
C ASN A 34 -21.44 -39.49 -3.67
N THR A 35 -21.55 -40.80 -3.41
CA THR A 35 -21.41 -41.42 -2.08
C THR A 35 -20.07 -42.18 -1.96
N GLN A 36 -19.76 -42.73 -0.79
CA GLN A 36 -18.52 -43.49 -0.51
C GLN A 36 -17.22 -42.68 -0.60
N LEU A 37 -17.32 -41.34 -0.53
CA LEU A 37 -16.17 -40.44 -0.62
C LEU A 37 -15.55 -40.10 0.74
N ILE A 38 -16.29 -40.32 1.83
CA ILE A 38 -15.87 -39.97 3.20
C ILE A 38 -15.51 -41.23 4.00
N GLU A 39 -14.36 -41.21 4.65
CA GLU A 39 -13.89 -42.31 5.50
C GLU A 39 -14.87 -42.56 6.66
N GLY A 40 -15.27 -43.82 6.84
CA GLY A 40 -16.21 -44.22 7.91
C GLY A 40 -17.66 -43.77 7.70
N ARG A 41 -18.01 -43.11 6.59
CA ARG A 41 -19.39 -42.65 6.28
C ARG A 41 -19.81 -42.94 4.83
N PRO A 42 -19.94 -44.22 4.42
CA PRO A 42 -20.14 -44.59 3.02
C PRO A 42 -21.47 -44.13 2.41
N GLY A 43 -22.51 -43.91 3.23
CA GLY A 43 -23.83 -43.43 2.77
C GLY A 43 -23.96 -41.91 2.69
N LEU A 44 -22.92 -41.16 3.05
CA LEU A 44 -22.96 -39.70 3.02
C LEU A 44 -22.76 -39.21 1.57
N GLN A 45 -23.79 -38.57 1.02
CA GLN A 45 -23.74 -37.93 -0.30
C GLN A 45 -23.20 -36.50 -0.16
N LEU A 46 -22.36 -36.10 -1.12
CA LEU A 46 -21.83 -34.74 -1.28
C LEU A 46 -22.29 -34.19 -2.63
N ASP A 47 -22.71 -32.93 -2.67
CA ASP A 47 -23.21 -32.30 -3.91
C ASP A 47 -22.09 -32.13 -4.92
N ASN A 48 -20.99 -31.48 -4.51
CA ASN A 48 -19.78 -31.33 -5.32
C ASN A 48 -18.52 -31.42 -4.44
N LEU A 49 -17.74 -32.49 -4.61
CA LEU A 49 -16.41 -32.63 -4.01
C LEU A 49 -15.34 -32.30 -5.05
N ILE A 50 -14.47 -31.34 -4.72
CA ILE A 50 -13.31 -30.95 -5.50
C ILE A 50 -12.05 -31.43 -4.78
N THR A 51 -11.25 -32.25 -5.45
CA THR A 51 -9.93 -32.68 -4.94
C THR A 51 -8.83 -32.47 -5.97
N ALA A 52 -7.61 -32.26 -5.51
CA ALA A 52 -6.40 -32.26 -6.32
C ALA A 52 -5.28 -32.87 -5.50
N ALA A 53 -4.25 -33.42 -6.16
CA ALA A 53 -3.16 -34.12 -5.48
C ALA A 53 -2.47 -33.25 -4.41
N ASP A 54 -2.46 -31.94 -4.62
CA ASP A 54 -1.66 -30.96 -3.92
C ASP A 54 -2.50 -29.93 -3.12
N ARG A 55 -3.82 -30.08 -3.11
CA ARG A 55 -4.75 -29.14 -2.48
C ARG A 55 -5.57 -29.83 -1.39
N ALA A 56 -6.03 -29.06 -0.41
CA ALA A 56 -7.04 -29.53 0.52
C ALA A 56 -8.36 -29.77 -0.23
N PRO A 57 -9.10 -30.85 0.08
CA PRO A 57 -10.40 -31.08 -0.53
C PRO A 57 -11.38 -29.98 -0.12
N VAL A 58 -12.14 -29.49 -1.10
CA VAL A 58 -13.20 -28.49 -0.91
C VAL A 58 -14.53 -29.12 -1.29
N VAL A 59 -15.53 -28.91 -0.44
CA VAL A 59 -16.91 -29.31 -0.75
C VAL A 59 -17.75 -28.08 -1.01
N VAL A 60 -18.56 -28.12 -2.07
CA VAL A 60 -19.62 -27.15 -2.33
C VAL A 60 -20.95 -27.86 -2.07
N GLU A 61 -21.68 -27.44 -1.04
CA GLU A 61 -23.05 -27.87 -0.77
C GLU A 61 -24.00 -26.79 -1.30
N ALA A 62 -24.93 -27.20 -2.16
CA ALA A 62 -25.65 -26.29 -3.03
C ALA A 62 -27.14 -26.63 -3.09
N GLU A 63 -27.97 -25.63 -2.86
CA GLU A 63 -29.43 -25.77 -2.85
C GLU A 63 -30.10 -24.56 -3.53
N TYR A 64 -31.40 -24.65 -3.77
CA TYR A 64 -32.16 -23.44 -4.13
C TYR A 64 -32.39 -22.53 -2.92
N GLU A 65 -32.36 -21.20 -3.12
CA GLU A 65 -32.51 -20.19 -2.06
C GLU A 65 -33.65 -20.43 -1.06
N ALA A 66 -34.76 -21.00 -1.50
CA ALA A 66 -35.95 -21.24 -0.67
C ALA A 66 -35.80 -22.36 0.39
N VAL A 67 -34.76 -23.22 0.29
CA VAL A 67 -34.59 -24.38 1.18
C VAL A 67 -33.91 -23.97 2.49
N GLY A 68 -32.78 -23.26 2.42
CA GLY A 68 -32.13 -22.62 3.56
C GLY A 68 -31.25 -23.52 4.45
N THR A 69 -30.84 -24.70 3.98
CA THR A 69 -30.01 -25.69 4.70
C THR A 69 -28.53 -25.74 4.29
N ALA A 70 -28.12 -25.10 3.19
CA ALA A 70 -26.78 -25.24 2.60
C ALA A 70 -25.64 -24.93 3.56
N GLU A 71 -25.79 -23.95 4.46
CA GLU A 71 -24.76 -23.65 5.46
C GLU A 71 -24.61 -24.76 6.49
N ALA A 72 -25.72 -25.35 6.94
CA ALA A 72 -25.70 -26.43 7.91
C ALA A 72 -25.06 -27.68 7.30
N ASP A 73 -25.38 -27.96 6.03
CA ASP A 73 -24.81 -29.08 5.30
C ASP A 73 -23.32 -28.88 5.04
N ALA A 74 -22.91 -27.70 4.57
CA ALA A 74 -21.49 -27.35 4.38
C ALA A 74 -20.69 -27.42 5.68
N ALA A 75 -21.24 -26.89 6.78
CA ALA A 75 -20.61 -26.96 8.09
C ALA A 75 -20.43 -28.41 8.58
N ALA A 76 -21.39 -29.30 8.28
CA ALA A 76 -21.30 -30.71 8.64
C ALA A 76 -20.19 -31.48 7.90
N ARG A 77 -19.63 -30.89 6.82
CA ARG A 77 -18.54 -31.51 6.04
C ARG A 77 -17.14 -31.21 6.59
N LEU A 78 -17.01 -30.12 7.35
CA LEU A 78 -15.72 -29.67 7.87
C LEU A 78 -15.07 -30.73 8.79
N GLY A 79 -13.77 -30.95 8.59
CA GLY A 79 -12.95 -31.89 9.35
C GLY A 79 -13.14 -33.36 9.00
N LEU A 80 -13.99 -33.70 8.04
CA LEU A 80 -14.12 -35.08 7.55
C LEU A 80 -12.92 -35.46 6.66
N SER A 81 -12.45 -36.70 6.80
CA SER A 81 -11.41 -37.26 5.95
C SER A 81 -12.01 -37.81 4.65
N VAL A 82 -11.42 -37.42 3.53
CA VAL A 82 -11.81 -37.89 2.19
C VAL A 82 -10.96 -39.09 1.81
N VAL A 83 -11.60 -40.11 1.24
CA VAL A 83 -10.93 -41.36 0.84
C VAL A 83 -9.82 -41.07 -0.19
N ASN A 84 -8.61 -41.54 0.10
CA ASN A 84 -7.38 -41.33 -0.68
C ASN A 84 -6.85 -39.90 -0.73
N GLU A 85 -7.31 -39.01 0.14
CA GLU A 85 -6.77 -37.66 0.28
C GLU A 85 -5.98 -37.54 1.60
N ILE A 86 -4.91 -36.73 1.60
CA ILE A 86 -4.05 -36.56 2.77
C ILE A 86 -4.66 -35.56 3.76
N HIS A 87 -5.28 -34.51 3.23
CA HIS A 87 -5.84 -33.42 4.02
C HIS A 87 -7.33 -33.66 4.27
N PRO A 88 -7.85 -33.36 5.48
CA PRO A 88 -9.28 -33.31 5.71
C PRO A 88 -9.90 -32.08 5.01
N ILE A 89 -11.23 -32.01 4.99
CA ILE A 89 -11.95 -30.84 4.50
C ILE A 89 -11.74 -29.68 5.47
N GLU A 90 -10.86 -28.74 5.13
CA GLU A 90 -10.55 -27.55 5.95
C GLU A 90 -11.50 -26.38 5.67
N ALA A 91 -12.06 -26.33 4.46
CA ALA A 91 -13.03 -25.33 4.03
C ALA A 91 -14.18 -25.97 3.24
N ALA A 92 -15.38 -25.46 3.42
CA ALA A 92 -16.58 -25.84 2.69
C ALA A 92 -17.32 -24.59 2.22
N ILE A 93 -17.97 -24.67 1.06
CA ILE A 93 -18.72 -23.57 0.47
C ILE A 93 -20.21 -23.95 0.52
N ALA A 94 -21.00 -23.08 1.13
CA ALA A 94 -22.45 -23.10 0.99
C ALA A 94 -22.82 -22.27 -0.24
N LEU A 95 -23.69 -22.80 -1.10
CA LEU A 95 -24.11 -22.15 -2.33
C LEU A 95 -25.62 -22.16 -2.46
N ARG A 96 -26.18 -21.05 -2.97
CA ARG A 96 -27.59 -20.93 -3.28
C ARG A 96 -27.80 -20.58 -4.74
N TYR A 97 -28.63 -21.37 -5.41
CA TYR A 97 -29.10 -21.08 -6.76
C TYR A 97 -30.32 -20.16 -6.72
N PRO A 98 -30.37 -19.13 -7.59
CA PRO A 98 -31.58 -18.36 -7.77
C PRO A 98 -32.66 -19.23 -8.40
N ASP A 99 -33.93 -18.96 -8.06
CA ASP A 99 -35.08 -19.71 -8.58
C ASP A 99 -35.19 -19.67 -10.12
N SER A 100 -34.54 -18.70 -10.78
CA SER A 100 -34.46 -18.60 -12.24
C SER A 100 -33.77 -19.81 -12.90
N VAL A 101 -32.78 -20.43 -12.25
CA VAL A 101 -32.05 -21.60 -12.78
C VAL A 101 -32.94 -22.85 -12.79
N ARG A 102 -34.03 -22.85 -12.01
CA ARG A 102 -34.95 -23.99 -11.90
C ARG A 102 -35.73 -24.27 -13.17
N PHE A 103 -35.87 -23.28 -14.06
CA PHE A 103 -36.74 -23.35 -15.23
C PHE A 103 -36.00 -22.94 -16.51
N GLY A 104 -36.13 -23.73 -17.58
CA GLY A 104 -35.52 -23.39 -18.87
C GLY A 104 -35.26 -24.61 -19.75
N ASP A 105 -34.90 -24.36 -21.01
CA ASP A 105 -34.59 -25.42 -21.98
C ASP A 105 -33.08 -25.79 -21.97
N ASN A 106 -32.20 -24.86 -21.57
CA ASN A 106 -30.76 -25.08 -21.46
C ASN A 106 -30.23 -24.71 -20.06
N LEU A 107 -30.04 -25.73 -19.23
CA LEU A 107 -29.55 -25.58 -17.85
C LEU A 107 -28.14 -24.96 -17.80
N ARG A 108 -27.24 -25.36 -18.71
CA ARG A 108 -25.86 -24.89 -18.70
C ARG A 108 -25.77 -23.39 -18.93
N ASP A 109 -26.49 -22.88 -19.94
CA ASP A 109 -26.53 -21.45 -20.25
C ASP A 109 -27.20 -20.66 -19.13
N ALA A 110 -28.29 -21.20 -18.57
CA ALA A 110 -28.99 -20.57 -17.45
C ALA A 110 -28.09 -20.47 -16.21
N LEU A 111 -27.35 -21.52 -15.89
CA LEU A 111 -26.42 -21.56 -14.75
C LEU A 111 -25.19 -20.69 -14.99
N ALA A 112 -24.63 -20.68 -16.20
CA ALA A 112 -23.49 -19.83 -16.56
C ALA A 112 -23.82 -18.33 -16.51
N ALA A 113 -25.06 -17.95 -16.80
CA ALA A 113 -25.54 -16.57 -16.72
C ALA A 113 -26.12 -16.20 -15.33
N ALA A 114 -26.26 -17.16 -14.42
CA ALA A 114 -26.85 -16.92 -13.11
C ALA A 114 -25.90 -16.16 -12.19
N ARG A 115 -26.49 -15.34 -11.33
CA ARG A 115 -25.83 -14.78 -10.16
C ARG A 115 -26.13 -15.70 -8.97
N LEU A 116 -25.09 -16.27 -8.40
CA LEU A 116 -25.11 -17.27 -7.35
C LEU A 116 -24.75 -16.58 -6.03
N SER A 117 -25.39 -17.01 -4.95
CA SER A 117 -25.04 -16.58 -3.61
C SER A 117 -24.14 -17.61 -2.95
N TYR A 118 -22.99 -17.20 -2.41
CA TYR A 118 -22.05 -18.12 -1.76
C TYR A 118 -21.54 -17.62 -0.41
N ALA A 119 -21.23 -18.57 0.48
CA ALA A 119 -20.55 -18.33 1.75
C ALA A 119 -19.53 -19.45 2.00
N VAL A 120 -18.37 -19.09 2.55
CA VAL A 120 -17.29 -20.00 2.88
C VAL A 120 -17.26 -20.25 4.38
N LEU A 121 -17.18 -21.51 4.77
CA LEU A 121 -17.06 -21.95 6.15
C LEU A 121 -15.70 -22.64 6.33
N TYR A 122 -15.05 -22.37 7.45
CA TYR A 122 -13.74 -22.92 7.79
C TYR A 122 -13.82 -23.80 9.03
N GLN A 123 -12.92 -24.78 9.12
CA GLN A 123 -12.89 -25.73 10.23
C GLN A 123 -12.60 -25.09 11.60
N ASP A 124 -12.01 -23.90 11.65
CA ASP A 124 -11.81 -23.13 12.89
C ASP A 124 -13.10 -22.45 13.39
N GLY A 125 -14.21 -22.61 12.68
CA GLY A 125 -15.51 -22.02 12.97
C GLY A 125 -15.71 -20.63 12.36
N SER A 126 -14.74 -20.09 11.64
CA SER A 126 -14.90 -18.83 10.92
C SER A 126 -15.77 -19.00 9.67
N ARG A 127 -16.46 -17.91 9.29
CA ARG A 127 -17.33 -17.81 8.12
C ARG A 127 -16.96 -16.56 7.34
N PHE A 128 -16.85 -16.66 6.02
CA PHE A 128 -16.68 -15.52 5.13
C PHE A 128 -17.80 -15.49 4.08
N PRO A 129 -18.52 -14.37 3.91
CA PRO A 129 -18.40 -13.14 4.68
C PRO A 129 -18.86 -13.39 6.14
N GLU A 130 -18.58 -12.49 7.07
CA GLU A 130 -18.98 -12.70 8.48
C GLU A 130 -20.51 -12.81 8.64
N SER A 131 -21.26 -12.16 7.73
CA SER A 131 -22.72 -12.18 7.63
C SER A 131 -23.16 -12.07 6.17
N GLY A 132 -24.34 -12.61 5.85
CA GLY A 132 -24.92 -12.51 4.51
C GLY A 132 -24.22 -13.36 3.46
N TRP A 133 -24.49 -13.09 2.20
CA TRP A 133 -23.92 -13.86 1.09
C TRP A 133 -23.07 -12.98 0.18
N LEU A 134 -22.05 -13.57 -0.41
CA LEU A 134 -21.37 -12.97 -1.56
C LEU A 134 -22.15 -13.33 -2.82
N GLU A 135 -21.96 -12.56 -3.87
CA GLU A 135 -22.81 -12.60 -5.05
C GLU A 135 -21.96 -12.52 -6.32
N GLY A 136 -22.00 -13.57 -7.14
CA GLY A 136 -21.12 -13.71 -8.30
C GLY A 136 -21.52 -14.86 -9.22
N GLY A 137 -20.79 -15.08 -10.31
CA GLY A 137 -21.04 -16.17 -11.25
C GLY A 137 -20.24 -17.44 -10.90
N VAL A 138 -20.35 -18.46 -11.76
CA VAL A 138 -19.58 -19.72 -11.63
C VAL A 138 -18.07 -19.49 -11.68
N SER A 139 -17.61 -18.49 -12.46
CA SER A 139 -16.19 -18.09 -12.51
C SER A 139 -15.69 -17.56 -11.16
N ASP A 140 -16.52 -16.78 -10.44
CA ASP A 140 -16.15 -16.26 -9.13
C ASP A 140 -16.09 -17.41 -8.11
N LEU A 141 -17.02 -18.36 -8.18
CA LEU A 141 -16.97 -19.58 -7.38
C LEU A 141 -15.68 -20.40 -7.64
N ALA A 142 -15.23 -20.53 -8.89
CA ALA A 142 -13.99 -21.22 -9.22
C ALA A 142 -12.75 -20.52 -8.61
N ASP A 143 -12.71 -19.19 -8.63
CA ASP A 143 -11.67 -18.41 -7.93
C ASP A 143 -11.67 -18.73 -6.43
N ILE A 144 -12.85 -18.79 -5.81
CA ILE A 144 -13.00 -19.06 -4.38
C ILE A 144 -12.54 -20.46 -4.03
N VAL A 145 -12.98 -21.47 -4.80
CA VAL A 145 -12.53 -22.86 -4.63
C VAL A 145 -11.00 -22.91 -4.67
N SER A 146 -10.38 -22.24 -5.64
CA SER A 146 -8.92 -22.19 -5.75
C SER A 146 -8.27 -21.54 -4.53
N LEU A 147 -8.78 -20.41 -4.05
CA LEU A 147 -8.26 -19.70 -2.88
C LEU A 147 -8.39 -20.51 -1.57
N VAL A 148 -9.50 -21.23 -1.38
CA VAL A 148 -9.79 -21.95 -0.12
C VAL A 148 -9.26 -23.37 -0.10
N SER A 149 -8.85 -23.90 -1.25
CA SER A 149 -8.22 -25.22 -1.39
C SER A 149 -6.76 -25.28 -0.88
N VAL A 150 -6.21 -24.17 -0.38
CA VAL A 150 -4.86 -24.14 0.22
C VAL A 150 -4.90 -24.79 1.62
N PRO A 151 -4.08 -25.83 1.90
CA PRO A 151 -4.06 -26.53 3.18
C PRO A 151 -3.42 -25.68 4.28
N GLN A 152 -4.20 -24.81 4.93
CA GLN A 152 -3.72 -23.82 5.90
C GLN A 152 -3.00 -24.46 7.08
N ARG A 153 -3.49 -25.61 7.56
CA ARG A 153 -2.83 -26.31 8.68
C ARG A 153 -1.45 -26.83 8.33
N ALA A 154 -1.27 -27.31 7.11
CA ALA A 154 0.04 -27.76 6.64
C ALA A 154 1.00 -26.56 6.53
N VAL A 155 0.52 -25.41 6.03
CA VAL A 155 1.28 -24.14 6.01
C VAL A 155 1.74 -23.78 7.43
N ASP A 156 0.81 -23.77 8.38
CA ASP A 156 1.05 -23.38 9.77
C ASP A 156 2.08 -24.29 10.44
N GLN A 157 1.91 -25.61 10.31
CA GLN A 157 2.82 -26.61 10.89
C GLN A 157 4.22 -26.53 10.29
N ALA A 158 4.32 -26.43 8.96
CA ALA A 158 5.59 -26.32 8.28
C ALA A 158 6.31 -25.00 8.60
N SER A 159 5.57 -23.89 8.71
CA SER A 159 6.12 -22.59 9.14
C SER A 159 6.67 -22.65 10.55
N ALA A 160 5.94 -23.26 11.49
CA ALA A 160 6.40 -23.44 12.86
C ALA A 160 7.63 -24.36 12.95
N ALA A 161 7.68 -25.45 12.17
CA ALA A 161 8.84 -26.34 12.11
C ALA A 161 10.08 -25.59 11.57
N LEU A 162 9.91 -24.81 10.50
CA LEU A 162 10.97 -24.01 9.91
C LEU A 162 11.50 -22.94 10.87
N GLU A 163 10.61 -22.18 11.54
CA GLU A 163 10.99 -21.16 12.53
C GLU A 163 11.78 -21.78 13.69
N ASN A 164 11.29 -22.89 14.25
CA ASN A 164 11.98 -23.61 15.32
C ASN A 164 13.36 -24.13 14.89
N GLY A 165 13.45 -24.68 13.68
CA GLY A 165 14.70 -25.16 13.09
C GLY A 165 15.72 -24.04 12.91
N ILE A 166 15.28 -22.88 12.41
CA ILE A 166 16.12 -21.71 12.21
C ILE A 166 16.60 -21.14 13.54
N GLU A 167 15.75 -21.01 14.56
CA GLU A 167 16.19 -20.50 15.87
C GLU A 167 17.25 -21.42 16.52
N ARG A 168 17.13 -22.75 16.34
CA ARG A 168 18.20 -23.69 16.74
C ARG A 168 19.49 -23.46 15.96
N ALA A 169 19.40 -23.25 14.65
CA ALA A 169 20.56 -22.97 13.79
C ALA A 169 21.23 -21.63 14.14
N VAL A 170 20.44 -20.60 14.44
CA VAL A 170 20.90 -19.28 14.88
C VAL A 170 21.66 -19.37 16.20
N ALA A 171 21.25 -20.25 17.13
CA ALA A 171 22.02 -20.51 18.35
C ALA A 171 23.43 -21.04 18.05
N VAL A 172 23.58 -21.89 17.02
CA VAL A 172 24.89 -22.37 16.56
C VAL A 172 25.72 -21.23 15.98
N LEU A 173 25.13 -20.41 15.11
CA LEU A 173 25.80 -19.29 14.47
C LEU A 173 26.21 -18.20 15.48
N ASN A 174 25.37 -17.93 16.49
CA ASN A 174 25.71 -17.05 17.61
C ASN A 174 26.90 -17.58 18.42
N ASN A 175 26.97 -18.89 18.65
CA ASN A 175 28.11 -19.49 19.32
C ASN A 175 29.38 -19.35 18.48
N MET A 176 29.27 -19.58 17.17
CA MET A 176 30.36 -19.41 16.22
C MET A 176 30.89 -17.97 16.20
N HIS A 177 30.01 -16.97 16.14
CA HIS A 177 30.40 -15.55 16.17
C HIS A 177 31.23 -15.19 17.43
N ARG A 178 30.95 -15.81 18.58
CA ARG A 178 31.76 -15.63 19.80
C ARG A 178 33.16 -16.25 19.69
N LEU A 179 33.30 -17.35 18.96
CA LEU A 179 34.55 -18.10 18.81
C LEU A 179 35.39 -17.63 17.61
N ARG A 180 34.72 -17.11 16.58
CA ARG A 180 35.28 -16.64 15.30
C ARG A 180 34.57 -15.34 14.87
N PRO A 181 35.04 -14.17 15.34
CA PRO A 181 34.38 -12.90 15.08
C PRO A 181 34.50 -12.41 13.63
N ASP A 182 35.35 -13.02 12.82
CA ASP A 182 35.64 -12.72 11.41
C ASP A 182 34.56 -13.20 10.43
N VAL A 183 33.88 -14.31 10.74
CA VAL A 183 32.90 -14.93 9.83
C VAL A 183 31.66 -14.06 9.61
N MET A 184 31.13 -13.43 10.67
CA MET A 184 29.88 -12.69 10.56
C MET A 184 29.95 -11.39 9.77
N PRO A 185 31.00 -10.56 9.89
CA PRO A 185 31.19 -9.41 9.01
C PRO A 185 31.15 -9.79 7.51
N GLU A 186 31.69 -10.94 7.12
CA GLU A 186 31.65 -11.39 5.73
C GLU A 186 30.23 -11.78 5.28
N ILE A 187 29.51 -12.55 6.11
CA ILE A 187 28.11 -12.90 5.85
C ILE A 187 27.22 -11.64 5.80
N ALA A 188 27.45 -10.69 6.70
CA ALA A 188 26.76 -9.42 6.73
C ALA A 188 26.98 -8.61 5.44
N ARG A 189 28.23 -8.58 4.94
CA ARG A 189 28.58 -7.97 3.66
C ARG A 189 27.88 -8.65 2.47
N LEU A 190 27.84 -9.98 2.44
CA LEU A 190 27.15 -10.75 1.39
C LEU A 190 25.65 -10.47 1.35
N LEU A 191 25.02 -10.37 2.52
CA LEU A 191 23.59 -10.09 2.64
C LEU A 191 23.24 -8.61 2.47
N GLY A 192 24.25 -7.73 2.48
CA GLY A 192 24.06 -6.29 2.48
C GLY A 192 23.34 -5.77 3.73
N MET A 193 23.55 -6.43 4.87
CA MET A 193 22.90 -6.12 6.15
C MET A 193 23.95 -5.76 7.22
N PRO A 194 23.63 -4.95 8.25
CA PRO A 194 24.54 -4.74 9.37
C PRO A 194 24.78 -6.04 10.16
N ASP A 195 25.89 -6.19 10.87
CA ASP A 195 26.12 -7.37 11.74
C ASP A 195 25.26 -7.29 13.02
N VAL A 196 24.03 -7.77 12.92
CA VAL A 196 23.02 -7.78 13.99
C VAL A 196 22.35 -9.17 14.07
N PRO A 197 21.63 -9.50 15.16
CA PRO A 197 20.94 -10.79 15.28
C PRO A 197 20.00 -11.12 14.12
N GLN A 198 19.35 -10.11 13.51
CA GLN A 198 18.50 -10.28 12.34
C GLN A 198 19.25 -10.86 11.14
N THR A 199 20.49 -10.43 10.90
CA THR A 199 21.34 -10.90 9.80
C THR A 199 21.68 -12.38 9.95
N ARG A 200 21.91 -12.84 11.18
CA ARG A 200 22.13 -14.27 11.48
C ARG A 200 20.87 -15.10 11.21
N ARG A 201 19.68 -14.59 11.60
CA ARG A 201 18.42 -15.25 11.27
C ARG A 201 18.19 -15.34 9.77
N MET A 202 18.44 -14.26 9.04
CA MET A 202 18.31 -14.23 7.59
C MET A 202 19.26 -15.22 6.91
N ALA A 203 20.53 -15.28 7.34
CA ALA A 203 21.48 -16.26 6.82
C ALA A 203 20.99 -17.70 7.01
N CYS A 204 20.55 -18.05 8.22
CA CYS A 204 20.01 -19.39 8.49
C CYS A 204 18.71 -19.66 7.71
N ALA A 205 17.85 -18.66 7.52
CA ALA A 205 16.62 -18.78 6.76
C ALA A 205 16.89 -19.04 5.27
N ILE A 206 17.84 -18.33 4.66
CA ILE A 206 18.28 -18.53 3.27
C ILE A 206 18.83 -19.95 3.07
N ILE A 207 19.69 -20.42 3.98
CA ILE A 207 20.23 -21.79 3.91
C ILE A 207 19.12 -22.83 4.07
N ALA A 208 18.21 -22.64 5.04
CA ALA A 208 17.09 -23.55 5.27
C ALA A 208 16.19 -23.65 4.03
N ASN A 209 15.86 -22.51 3.43
CA ASN A 209 15.05 -22.43 2.22
C ASN A 209 15.74 -23.12 1.02
N ALA A 210 17.03 -22.88 0.81
CA ALA A 210 17.80 -23.58 -0.22
C ALA A 210 17.81 -25.11 -0.01
N MET A 211 17.87 -25.59 1.23
CA MET A 211 17.75 -27.03 1.54
C MET A 211 16.35 -27.59 1.24
N VAL A 212 15.28 -26.84 1.55
CA VAL A 212 13.91 -27.25 1.19
C VAL A 212 13.77 -27.37 -0.34
N PHE A 213 14.31 -26.41 -1.09
CA PHE A 213 14.34 -26.48 -2.56
C PHE A 213 15.22 -27.61 -3.08
N HIS A 214 16.37 -27.87 -2.45
CA HIS A 214 17.26 -28.99 -2.81
C HIS A 214 16.49 -30.30 -2.76
N GLU A 215 15.83 -30.60 -1.64
CA GLU A 215 15.08 -31.86 -1.51
C GLU A 215 13.94 -31.94 -2.53
N ARG A 216 13.27 -30.81 -2.85
CA ARG A 216 12.23 -30.76 -3.89
C ARG A 216 12.76 -31.00 -5.30
N LEU A 217 13.96 -30.52 -5.60
CA LEU A 217 14.63 -30.77 -6.88
C LEU A 217 15.24 -32.18 -6.95
N SER A 218 15.26 -32.93 -5.84
CA SER A 218 15.85 -34.26 -5.83
C SER A 218 15.14 -35.21 -6.79
N GLY A 219 15.93 -35.95 -7.56
CA GLY A 219 15.41 -36.85 -8.60
C GLY A 219 15.09 -36.16 -9.92
N ALA A 220 14.94 -34.83 -9.94
CA ALA A 220 14.98 -34.03 -11.16
C ALA A 220 16.44 -33.71 -11.52
N HIS A 221 16.76 -33.67 -12.82
CA HIS A 221 18.10 -33.32 -13.33
C HIS A 221 19.30 -34.10 -12.76
N GLY A 222 19.07 -35.29 -12.17
CA GLY A 222 20.14 -36.05 -11.50
C GLY A 222 20.60 -35.45 -10.17
N ILE A 223 19.88 -34.47 -9.61
CA ILE A 223 20.17 -33.88 -8.30
C ILE A 223 19.91 -34.92 -7.20
N LYS A 224 20.96 -35.19 -6.42
CA LYS A 224 20.92 -36.12 -5.29
C LYS A 224 20.11 -35.54 -4.12
N SER A 225 19.39 -36.40 -3.39
CA SER A 225 18.60 -35.96 -2.23
C SER A 225 19.49 -35.48 -1.08
N LEU A 226 18.94 -34.68 -0.18
CA LEU A 226 19.64 -34.24 1.04
C LEU A 226 20.14 -35.44 1.84
N ARG A 227 19.37 -36.53 1.89
CA ARG A 227 19.75 -37.77 2.58
C ARG A 227 21.02 -38.39 1.99
N MET A 228 21.21 -38.30 0.67
CA MET A 228 22.36 -38.87 -0.03
C MET A 228 23.64 -38.03 0.09
N VAL A 229 23.51 -36.70 0.20
CA VAL A 229 24.66 -35.77 0.16
C VAL A 229 25.03 -35.19 1.51
N SER A 230 24.12 -35.25 2.47
CA SER A 230 24.33 -34.67 3.80
C SER A 230 23.92 -35.62 4.92
N GLY A 231 23.66 -36.90 4.61
CA GLY A 231 23.28 -37.94 5.57
C GLY A 231 24.39 -38.28 6.60
N PRO A 232 24.03 -38.99 7.69
CA PRO A 232 24.98 -39.35 8.75
C PRO A 232 26.12 -40.26 8.28
N ASP A 233 25.90 -41.04 7.22
CA ASP A 233 26.87 -41.98 6.65
C ASP A 233 27.77 -41.34 5.56
N VAL A 234 27.58 -40.05 5.26
CA VAL A 234 28.34 -39.33 4.23
C VAL A 234 29.68 -38.85 4.82
N ALA A 235 30.77 -39.09 4.10
CA ALA A 235 32.12 -38.76 4.56
C ALA A 235 32.41 -37.25 4.59
N ASN A 236 31.89 -36.48 3.63
CA ASN A 236 32.06 -35.04 3.54
C ASN A 236 30.72 -34.33 3.30
N PRO A 237 29.79 -34.35 4.26
CA PRO A 237 28.44 -33.85 4.06
C PRO A 237 28.41 -32.35 3.71
N PHE A 238 29.36 -31.57 4.22
CA PHE A 238 29.46 -30.14 3.94
C PHE A 238 29.91 -29.86 2.50
N GLY A 239 31.00 -30.51 2.05
CA GLY A 239 31.48 -30.36 0.68
C GLY A 239 30.52 -30.93 -0.35
N ASP A 240 29.99 -32.13 -0.12
CA ASP A 240 29.06 -32.79 -1.05
C ASP A 240 27.77 -31.97 -1.24
N THR A 241 27.31 -31.25 -0.19
CA THR A 241 26.19 -30.30 -0.31
C THR A 241 26.56 -29.10 -1.18
N LEU A 242 27.73 -28.48 -0.96
CA LEU A 242 28.20 -27.35 -1.76
C LEU A 242 28.43 -27.71 -3.23
N ASP A 243 28.95 -28.91 -3.51
CA ASP A 243 29.15 -29.43 -4.85
C ASP A 243 27.79 -29.63 -5.53
N THR A 244 26.82 -30.24 -4.84
CA THR A 244 25.46 -30.42 -5.35
C THR A 244 24.77 -29.07 -5.60
N TRP A 245 24.97 -28.07 -4.74
CA TRP A 245 24.48 -26.72 -5.00
C TRP A 245 25.17 -26.08 -6.20
N GLY A 246 26.44 -26.37 -6.45
CA GLY A 246 27.14 -26.04 -7.70
C GLY A 246 26.46 -26.65 -8.93
N ASP A 247 26.04 -27.91 -8.86
CA ASP A 247 25.28 -28.57 -9.92
C ASP A 247 23.90 -27.93 -10.12
N ILE A 248 23.20 -27.58 -9.02
CA ILE A 248 21.90 -26.89 -9.08
C ILE A 248 22.00 -25.52 -9.75
N LEU A 249 23.11 -24.80 -9.54
CA LEU A 249 23.37 -23.53 -10.24
C LEU A 249 23.52 -23.69 -11.76
N GLN A 250 23.88 -24.88 -12.25
CA GLN A 250 23.94 -25.17 -13.69
C GLN A 250 22.56 -25.45 -14.32
N VAL A 251 21.52 -25.63 -13.50
CA VAL A 251 20.12 -25.81 -13.93
C VAL A 251 19.25 -24.61 -13.57
N ASN A 252 19.84 -23.42 -13.50
CA ASN A 252 19.18 -22.10 -13.48
C ASN A 252 18.36 -21.72 -12.22
N TYR A 253 18.55 -22.39 -11.08
CA TYR A 253 18.02 -21.94 -9.78
C TYR A 253 18.93 -20.92 -9.08
N TRP A 254 19.57 -20.04 -9.88
CA TRP A 254 20.64 -19.16 -9.43
C TRP A 254 20.19 -18.22 -8.30
N ALA A 255 19.02 -17.61 -8.44
CA ALA A 255 18.44 -16.71 -7.44
C ALA A 255 18.34 -17.37 -6.04
N ILE A 256 18.10 -18.68 -5.97
CA ILE A 256 17.93 -19.39 -4.70
C ILE A 256 19.29 -19.84 -4.15
N PHE A 257 20.11 -20.51 -4.97
CA PHE A 257 21.25 -21.27 -4.45
C PHE A 257 22.56 -20.48 -4.35
N SER A 258 22.73 -19.38 -5.07
CA SER A 258 24.00 -18.65 -5.12
C SER A 258 24.37 -18.04 -3.78
N ILE A 259 23.47 -17.22 -3.23
CA ILE A 259 23.67 -16.56 -1.94
C ILE A 259 23.73 -17.59 -0.81
N ALA A 260 22.95 -18.67 -0.88
CA ALA A 260 23.00 -19.74 0.10
C ALA A 260 24.38 -20.44 0.09
N LYS A 261 24.89 -20.77 -1.11
CA LYS A 261 26.22 -21.35 -1.31
C LYS A 261 27.31 -20.40 -0.83
N ASP A 262 27.22 -19.13 -1.19
CA ASP A 262 28.17 -18.11 -0.76
C ASP A 262 28.23 -18.03 0.77
N ILE A 263 27.09 -17.95 1.47
CA ILE A 263 27.04 -17.93 2.94
C ILE A 263 27.71 -19.19 3.50
N MET A 264 27.34 -20.37 3.00
CA MET A 264 27.88 -21.65 3.48
C MET A 264 29.39 -21.73 3.28
N GLU A 265 29.95 -21.23 2.18
CA GLU A 265 31.40 -21.21 1.94
C GLU A 265 32.19 -20.37 2.95
N ARG A 266 31.56 -19.37 3.59
CA ARG A 266 32.22 -18.54 4.62
C ARG A 266 32.19 -19.21 5.99
N ILE A 267 31.43 -20.29 6.13
CA ILE A 267 31.34 -21.08 7.36
C ILE A 267 32.41 -22.19 7.32
N PRO A 268 33.35 -22.24 8.28
CA PRO A 268 34.35 -23.30 8.32
C PRO A 268 33.69 -24.69 8.44
N SER A 269 34.10 -25.64 7.59
CA SER A 269 33.47 -26.97 7.49
C SER A 269 33.42 -27.75 8.81
N GLY A 270 34.47 -27.63 9.65
CA GLY A 270 34.53 -28.25 10.98
C GLY A 270 33.53 -27.68 11.99
N ASP A 271 33.14 -26.41 11.83
CA ASP A 271 32.20 -25.71 12.71
C ASP A 271 30.76 -25.71 12.14
N GLY A 272 30.62 -25.89 10.82
CA GLY A 272 29.35 -25.89 10.08
C GLY A 272 28.58 -27.21 10.12
N ALA A 273 29.18 -28.33 10.55
CA ALA A 273 28.53 -29.65 10.52
C ALA A 273 27.24 -29.72 11.37
N MET A 274 27.23 -29.10 12.55
CA MET A 274 26.04 -29.05 13.40
C MET A 274 24.93 -28.17 12.79
N LEU A 275 25.33 -27.04 12.19
CA LEU A 275 24.42 -26.13 11.48
C LEU A 275 23.75 -26.85 10.31
N LEU A 276 24.55 -27.49 9.45
CA LEU A 276 24.10 -28.28 8.31
C LEU A 276 23.11 -29.36 8.74
N ARG A 277 23.43 -30.12 9.81
CA ARG A 277 22.53 -31.17 10.33
C ARG A 277 21.18 -30.61 10.75
N ILE A 278 21.16 -29.53 11.54
CA ILE A 278 19.92 -28.91 12.03
C ILE A 278 19.06 -28.45 10.85
N LEU A 279 19.66 -27.74 9.89
CA LEU A 279 18.93 -27.19 8.76
C LEU A 279 18.47 -28.28 7.79
N ARG A 280 19.26 -29.33 7.56
CA ARG A 280 18.87 -30.53 6.80
C ARG A 280 17.66 -31.21 7.43
N ASP A 281 17.73 -31.51 8.72
CA ASP A 281 16.64 -32.20 9.41
C ASP A 281 15.35 -31.37 9.41
N THR A 282 15.50 -30.04 9.55
CA THR A 282 14.39 -29.09 9.43
C THR A 282 13.80 -29.10 8.01
N ALA A 283 14.63 -29.06 6.97
CA ALA A 283 14.17 -29.10 5.58
C ALA A 283 13.43 -30.40 5.26
N LEU A 284 13.98 -31.54 5.69
CA LEU A 284 13.34 -32.85 5.57
C LEU A 284 11.99 -32.88 6.31
N GLU A 285 11.95 -32.45 7.57
CA GLU A 285 10.70 -32.34 8.35
C GLU A 285 9.66 -31.49 7.62
N VAL A 286 10.05 -30.29 7.15
CA VAL A 286 9.18 -29.41 6.36
C VAL A 286 8.68 -30.10 5.10
N THR A 287 9.51 -30.83 4.35
CA THR A 287 9.04 -31.55 3.16
C THR A 287 8.10 -32.72 3.46
N TYR A 288 8.22 -33.37 4.63
CA TYR A 288 7.43 -34.57 4.95
C TYR A 288 6.05 -34.30 5.59
N THR A 289 5.71 -33.06 5.99
CA THR A 289 4.40 -32.70 6.56
C THR A 289 3.23 -32.69 5.57
N GLY A 290 3.36 -33.32 4.39
CA GLY A 290 2.43 -33.19 3.26
C GLY A 290 2.69 -31.92 2.43
N ALA A 291 3.64 -31.09 2.87
CA ALA A 291 4.09 -29.91 2.17
C ALA A 291 4.85 -30.19 0.86
N SER A 292 5.25 -31.43 0.63
CA SER A 292 5.92 -31.86 -0.61
C SER A 292 5.01 -31.83 -1.83
N ILE A 293 3.68 -31.85 -1.65
CA ILE A 293 2.76 -32.04 -2.78
C ILE A 293 2.16 -30.69 -3.22
N ALA A 294 1.77 -29.82 -2.28
CA ALA A 294 1.17 -28.50 -2.53
C ALA A 294 2.03 -27.55 -3.40
N HIS A 295 1.51 -27.21 -4.59
CA HIS A 295 2.24 -26.48 -5.63
C HIS A 295 2.73 -25.09 -5.21
N ASP A 296 2.18 -24.44 -4.17
CA ASP A 296 2.52 -23.05 -3.76
C ASP A 296 3.03 -22.93 -2.30
N LEU A 297 3.34 -24.06 -1.65
CA LEU A 297 3.46 -24.06 -0.19
C LEU A 297 4.81 -23.55 0.34
N THR A 298 5.94 -23.92 -0.27
CA THR A 298 7.27 -23.48 0.20
C THR A 298 7.45 -21.98 0.10
N GLY A 299 6.98 -21.35 -0.99
CA GLY A 299 7.00 -19.90 -1.16
C GLY A 299 6.21 -19.20 -0.05
N ARG A 300 4.98 -19.67 0.24
CA ARG A 300 4.14 -19.13 1.31
C ARG A 300 4.72 -19.32 2.71
N ILE A 301 5.28 -20.50 3.02
CA ILE A 301 5.96 -20.77 4.30
C ILE A 301 7.10 -19.77 4.51
N PHE A 302 7.95 -19.61 3.49
CA PHE A 302 9.11 -18.73 3.58
C PHE A 302 8.70 -17.25 3.66
N GLN A 303 7.73 -16.82 2.86
CA GLN A 303 7.17 -15.45 2.93
C GLN A 303 6.59 -15.14 4.31
N ARG A 304 5.88 -16.08 4.91
CA ARG A 304 5.32 -15.91 6.25
C ARG A 304 6.40 -15.77 7.31
N LEU A 305 7.48 -16.54 7.19
CA LEU A 305 8.64 -16.46 8.08
C LEU A 305 9.32 -15.08 8.01
N ILE A 306 9.61 -14.59 6.80
CA ILE A 306 10.32 -13.32 6.62
C ILE A 306 9.46 -12.08 6.88
N ALA A 307 8.14 -12.23 6.87
CA ALA A 307 7.20 -11.18 7.29
C ALA A 307 7.29 -10.90 8.80
N ASP A 308 7.87 -11.81 9.61
CA ASP A 308 8.15 -11.54 11.01
C ASP A 308 9.35 -10.58 11.15
N ARG A 309 9.14 -9.49 11.89
CA ARG A 309 10.14 -8.48 12.28
C ARG A 309 11.44 -9.04 12.89
N LYS A 310 11.42 -10.29 13.37
CA LYS A 310 12.63 -10.99 13.83
C LYS A 310 13.66 -11.16 12.71
N TYR A 311 13.20 -11.24 11.45
CA TYR A 311 14.02 -11.57 10.28
C TYR A 311 14.37 -10.35 9.42
N LEU A 312 13.43 -9.42 9.19
CA LEU A 312 13.65 -8.19 8.41
C LEU A 312 13.03 -6.97 9.10
N ALA A 313 13.63 -5.79 8.89
CA ALA A 313 12.99 -4.52 9.20
C ALA A 313 11.86 -4.30 8.18
N THR A 314 10.63 -4.35 8.66
CA THR A 314 9.39 -4.61 7.92
C THR A 314 8.87 -3.37 7.18
N PHE A 315 9.10 -3.29 5.86
CA PHE A 315 8.49 -2.29 4.96
C PHE A 315 7.87 -2.93 3.69
N TYR A 316 7.63 -4.24 3.70
CA TYR A 316 7.13 -4.95 2.51
C TYR A 316 5.61 -4.85 2.37
N THR A 317 5.15 -4.89 1.12
CA THR A 317 3.72 -4.97 0.80
C THR A 317 3.15 -6.28 1.33
N LEU A 318 2.01 -6.22 2.02
CA LEU A 318 1.34 -7.43 2.50
C LEU A 318 0.82 -8.27 1.32
N PRO A 319 0.84 -9.61 1.40
CA PRO A 319 0.35 -10.47 0.32
C PRO A 319 -1.10 -10.17 -0.10
N THR A 320 -1.99 -9.85 0.84
CA THR A 320 -3.39 -9.49 0.54
C THR A 320 -3.50 -8.15 -0.18
N SER A 321 -2.66 -7.17 0.17
CA SER A 321 -2.58 -5.88 -0.53
C SER A 321 -1.98 -6.03 -1.93
N ALA A 322 -0.95 -6.87 -2.07
CA ALA A 322 -0.34 -7.19 -3.37
C ALA A 322 -1.34 -7.88 -4.31
N PHE A 323 -2.14 -8.81 -3.77
CA PHE A 323 -3.21 -9.48 -4.49
C PHE A 323 -4.30 -8.49 -4.95
N LEU A 324 -4.76 -7.59 -4.07
CA LEU A 324 -5.70 -6.52 -4.43
C LEU A 324 -5.15 -5.66 -5.59
N LEU A 325 -3.89 -5.21 -5.47
CA LEU A 325 -3.25 -4.38 -6.50
C LEU A 325 -3.11 -5.13 -7.84
N ALA A 326 -2.64 -6.38 -7.82
CA ALA A 326 -2.48 -7.19 -9.01
C ALA A 326 -3.83 -7.49 -9.69
N ARG A 327 -4.88 -7.81 -8.92
CA ARG A 327 -6.22 -8.07 -9.46
C ARG A 327 -6.81 -6.83 -10.12
N LEU A 328 -6.69 -5.66 -9.49
CA LEU A 328 -7.11 -4.38 -10.08
C LEU A 328 -6.32 -4.06 -11.36
N ALA A 329 -5.00 -4.29 -11.37
CA ALA A 329 -4.15 -3.97 -12.51
C ALA A 329 -4.40 -4.89 -13.72
N ILE A 330 -4.40 -6.21 -13.50
CA ILE A 330 -4.65 -7.19 -14.55
C ILE A 330 -6.11 -7.15 -15.00
N GLY A 331 -7.02 -6.75 -14.11
CA GLY A 331 -8.41 -6.49 -14.45
C GLY A 331 -8.63 -5.38 -15.48
N LYS A 332 -7.64 -4.49 -15.71
CA LYS A 332 -7.69 -3.42 -16.75
C LYS A 332 -7.07 -3.85 -18.10
N MET A 333 -6.60 -5.10 -18.19
CA MET A 333 -6.04 -5.68 -19.41
C MET A 333 -7.13 -6.30 -20.30
N ASP A 334 -8.24 -5.59 -20.50
CA ASP A 334 -9.49 -6.10 -21.09
C ASP A 334 -9.36 -6.63 -22.53
N ASN A 335 -8.29 -6.28 -23.23
CA ASN A 335 -8.00 -6.75 -24.59
C ASN A 335 -7.22 -8.07 -24.62
N MET A 336 -6.89 -8.65 -23.47
CA MET A 336 -6.16 -9.91 -23.38
C MET A 336 -7.13 -11.09 -23.50
N ASP A 337 -6.87 -11.97 -24.46
CA ASP A 337 -7.53 -13.28 -24.54
C ASP A 337 -6.79 -14.27 -23.66
N TRP A 338 -7.37 -14.56 -22.48
CA TRP A 338 -6.75 -15.49 -21.52
C TRP A 338 -6.81 -16.96 -21.97
N SER A 339 -7.51 -17.28 -23.06
CA SER A 339 -7.48 -18.61 -23.69
C SER A 339 -6.34 -18.77 -24.69
N ASP A 340 -5.74 -17.67 -25.16
CA ASP A 340 -4.62 -17.68 -26.11
C ASP A 340 -3.27 -17.70 -25.39
N ALA A 341 -2.69 -18.89 -25.26
CA ALA A 341 -1.39 -19.09 -24.64
C ALA A 341 -0.29 -18.23 -25.30
N ASP A 342 -0.27 -18.13 -26.64
CA ASP A 342 0.76 -17.37 -27.36
C ASP A 342 0.69 -15.87 -27.05
N ALA A 343 -0.51 -15.34 -26.79
CA ALA A 343 -0.71 -13.95 -26.38
C ALA A 343 -0.20 -13.71 -24.95
N ILE A 344 -0.44 -14.66 -24.04
CA ILE A 344 0.00 -14.60 -22.65
C ILE A 344 1.52 -14.75 -22.56
N GLU A 345 2.13 -15.63 -23.34
CA GLU A 345 3.59 -15.86 -23.37
C GLU A 345 4.38 -14.60 -23.80
N ARG A 346 3.73 -13.65 -24.46
CA ARG A 346 4.33 -12.36 -24.88
C ARG A 346 4.15 -11.25 -23.85
N LEU A 347 3.41 -11.49 -22.76
CA LEU A 347 3.25 -10.51 -21.70
C LEU A 347 4.59 -10.17 -21.08
N ARG A 348 4.74 -8.92 -20.65
CA ARG A 348 5.91 -8.49 -19.87
C ARG A 348 5.49 -7.69 -18.66
N VAL A 349 5.76 -8.24 -17.48
CA VAL A 349 5.44 -7.67 -16.17
C VAL A 349 6.74 -7.30 -15.46
N GLY A 350 6.91 -6.03 -15.10
CA GLY A 350 8.12 -5.52 -14.45
C GLY A 350 7.87 -5.06 -13.02
N ASP A 351 8.74 -5.49 -12.10
CA ASP A 351 8.91 -4.91 -10.77
C ASP A 351 10.39 -4.56 -10.57
N PHE A 352 10.72 -3.27 -10.70
CA PHE A 352 12.10 -2.81 -10.63
C PHE A 352 12.57 -2.51 -9.19
N ALA A 353 11.75 -2.80 -8.19
CA ALA A 353 12.11 -2.74 -6.77
C ALA A 353 11.42 -3.91 -6.04
N CYS A 354 11.72 -5.13 -6.47
CA CYS A 354 10.83 -6.27 -6.21
C CYS A 354 10.81 -6.74 -4.76
N GLY A 355 11.84 -6.45 -3.95
CA GLY A 355 11.87 -6.78 -2.53
C GLY A 355 11.61 -8.27 -2.30
N THR A 356 10.52 -8.59 -1.59
CA THR A 356 10.12 -9.99 -1.32
C THR A 356 9.42 -10.69 -2.48
N GLY A 357 9.15 -10.00 -3.59
CA GLY A 357 8.46 -10.56 -4.75
C GLY A 357 6.95 -10.74 -4.56
N ALA A 358 6.36 -10.17 -3.50
CA ALA A 358 4.92 -10.30 -3.21
C ALA A 358 4.04 -9.81 -4.38
N LEU A 359 4.44 -8.72 -5.04
CA LEU A 359 3.71 -8.14 -6.19
C LEU A 359 3.86 -9.00 -7.46
N LEU A 360 5.06 -9.47 -7.77
CA LEU A 360 5.29 -10.39 -8.90
C LEU A 360 4.56 -11.72 -8.70
N SER A 361 4.56 -12.26 -7.48
CA SER A 361 3.82 -13.48 -7.14
C SER A 361 2.31 -13.28 -7.25
N ALA A 362 1.79 -12.15 -6.78
CA ALA A 362 0.38 -11.81 -6.97
C ALA A 362 0.02 -11.67 -8.46
N ALA A 363 0.87 -11.03 -9.26
CA ALA A 363 0.68 -10.93 -10.71
C ALA A 363 0.70 -12.31 -11.39
N TYR A 364 1.65 -13.18 -11.01
CA TYR A 364 1.69 -14.58 -11.47
C TYR A 364 0.34 -15.25 -11.20
N GLN A 365 -0.13 -15.22 -9.95
CA GLN A 365 -1.37 -15.89 -9.53
C GLN A 365 -2.59 -15.40 -10.31
N GLN A 366 -2.67 -14.09 -10.56
CA GLN A 366 -3.77 -13.50 -11.33
C GLN A 366 -3.74 -13.89 -12.81
N ILE A 367 -2.57 -13.91 -13.44
CA ILE A 367 -2.42 -14.33 -14.85
C ILE A 367 -2.72 -15.83 -14.97
N ALA A 368 -2.10 -16.66 -14.13
CA ALA A 368 -2.28 -18.11 -14.14
C ALA A 368 -3.75 -18.50 -13.88
N GLY A 369 -4.40 -17.89 -12.88
CA GLY A 369 -5.80 -18.16 -12.57
C GLY A 369 -6.78 -17.68 -13.65
N ARG A 370 -6.45 -16.63 -14.41
CA ARG A 370 -7.25 -16.24 -15.58
C ARG A 370 -7.07 -17.20 -16.75
N HIS A 371 -5.84 -17.66 -16.99
CA HIS A 371 -5.57 -18.68 -18.01
C HIS A 371 -6.25 -20.01 -17.69
N GLU A 372 -6.18 -20.46 -16.44
CA GLU A 372 -6.82 -21.67 -15.94
C GLU A 372 -8.35 -21.64 -16.16
N ARG A 373 -9.00 -20.53 -15.79
CA ARG A 373 -10.45 -20.35 -15.99
C ARG A 373 -10.86 -20.32 -17.46
N ALA A 374 -9.96 -19.91 -18.35
CA ALA A 374 -10.16 -19.96 -19.78
C ALA A 374 -9.93 -21.37 -20.38
N GLY A 375 -9.61 -22.37 -19.54
CA GLY A 375 -9.37 -23.76 -19.92
C GLY A 375 -7.89 -24.11 -20.17
N GLY A 376 -6.98 -23.19 -19.84
CA GLY A 376 -5.53 -23.36 -20.00
C GLY A 376 -4.86 -24.16 -18.87
N ASP A 377 -3.63 -24.61 -19.11
CA ASP A 377 -2.80 -25.29 -18.11
C ASP A 377 -1.85 -24.27 -17.44
N PRO A 378 -2.10 -23.86 -16.17
CA PRO A 378 -1.23 -22.92 -15.48
C PRO A 378 0.18 -23.48 -15.20
N GLY A 379 0.36 -24.80 -15.16
CA GLY A 379 1.66 -25.45 -14.99
C GLY A 379 2.53 -25.35 -16.24
N ALA A 380 1.92 -25.47 -17.43
CA ALA A 380 2.60 -25.28 -18.72
C ALA A 380 3.10 -23.85 -18.91
N LEU A 381 2.45 -22.87 -18.26
CA LEU A 381 2.84 -21.46 -18.32
C LEU A 381 4.04 -21.13 -17.42
N HIS A 382 4.36 -21.96 -16.42
CA HIS A 382 5.41 -21.67 -15.43
C HIS A 382 6.80 -21.39 -16.04
N PRO A 383 7.32 -22.18 -17.00
CA PRO A 383 8.63 -21.91 -17.58
C PRO A 383 8.69 -20.55 -18.27
N VAL A 384 7.63 -20.18 -19.00
CA VAL A 384 7.56 -18.90 -19.71
C VAL A 384 7.34 -17.74 -18.74
N MET A 385 6.58 -17.97 -17.66
CA MET A 385 6.42 -16.99 -16.57
C MET A 385 7.76 -16.59 -15.97
N MET A 386 8.59 -17.58 -15.64
CA MET A 386 9.91 -17.36 -15.08
C MET A 386 10.86 -16.74 -16.11
N GLY A 387 10.87 -17.27 -17.32
CA GLY A 387 11.86 -16.94 -18.35
C GLY A 387 11.63 -15.66 -19.13
N GLU A 388 10.38 -15.31 -19.41
CA GLU A 388 10.06 -14.28 -20.40
C GLU A 388 9.00 -13.26 -19.94
N ILE A 389 8.11 -13.62 -18.99
CA ILE A 389 7.01 -12.74 -18.56
C ILE A 389 7.38 -11.88 -17.36
N LEU A 390 7.95 -12.46 -16.29
CA LEU A 390 8.17 -11.75 -15.02
C LEU A 390 9.60 -11.23 -14.89
N TYR A 391 9.75 -9.91 -14.77
CA TYR A 391 11.03 -9.23 -14.58
C TYR A 391 11.09 -8.60 -13.19
N GLY A 392 12.08 -9.00 -12.39
CA GLY A 392 12.31 -8.48 -11.05
C GLY A 392 13.70 -7.87 -10.92
N CYS A 393 13.81 -6.69 -10.30
CA CYS A 393 15.10 -6.11 -9.97
C CYS A 393 15.14 -5.65 -8.51
N ASP A 394 16.28 -5.86 -7.86
CA ASP A 394 16.58 -5.31 -6.54
C ASP A 394 18.07 -5.07 -6.39
N VAL A 395 18.47 -4.24 -5.43
CA VAL A 395 19.88 -4.02 -5.06
C VAL A 395 20.35 -5.02 -4.00
N MET A 396 19.42 -5.70 -3.31
CA MET A 396 19.72 -6.68 -2.27
C MET A 396 19.70 -8.10 -2.86
N PRO A 397 20.82 -8.86 -2.79
CA PRO A 397 20.84 -10.27 -3.17
C PRO A 397 19.82 -11.12 -2.40
N SER A 398 19.60 -10.81 -1.13
CA SER A 398 18.61 -11.49 -0.29
C SER A 398 17.17 -11.26 -0.76
N ALA A 399 16.85 -10.06 -1.29
CA ALA A 399 15.54 -9.76 -1.89
C ALA A 399 15.31 -10.59 -3.17
N ILE A 400 16.32 -10.67 -4.04
CA ILE A 400 16.26 -11.53 -5.24
C ILE A 400 16.13 -13.01 -4.87
N HIS A 401 16.82 -13.47 -3.83
CA HIS A 401 16.63 -14.84 -3.31
C HIS A 401 15.20 -15.11 -2.85
N ILE A 402 14.62 -14.19 -2.07
CA ILE A 402 13.24 -14.31 -1.60
C ILE A 402 12.27 -14.31 -2.78
N THR A 403 12.46 -13.41 -3.74
CA THR A 403 11.61 -13.29 -4.93
C THR A 403 11.68 -14.57 -5.78
N GLY A 404 12.89 -15.05 -6.08
CA GLY A 404 13.11 -16.28 -6.84
C GLY A 404 12.54 -17.50 -6.13
N SER A 405 12.67 -17.58 -4.81
CA SER A 405 12.09 -18.66 -4.00
C SER A 405 10.57 -18.62 -3.97
N THR A 406 9.99 -17.42 -3.89
CA THR A 406 8.54 -17.26 -3.95
C THR A 406 8.00 -17.74 -5.29
N LEU A 407 8.57 -17.26 -6.40
CA LEU A 407 8.07 -17.56 -7.75
C LEU A 407 8.31 -19.03 -8.14
N SER A 408 9.52 -19.54 -7.94
CA SER A 408 9.84 -20.96 -8.18
C SER A 408 9.04 -21.89 -7.26
N GLY A 409 8.60 -21.37 -6.12
CA GLY A 409 7.77 -22.08 -5.15
C GLY A 409 6.36 -22.37 -5.61
N ILE A 410 5.88 -21.76 -6.72
CA ILE A 410 4.53 -21.92 -7.31
C ILE A 410 4.41 -23.18 -8.19
N ALA A 411 5.50 -23.63 -8.81
CA ALA A 411 5.54 -24.89 -9.54
C ALA A 411 6.93 -25.55 -9.42
N PRO A 412 7.28 -26.02 -8.21
CA PRO A 412 8.65 -26.45 -7.86
C PRO A 412 9.18 -27.65 -8.68
N SER A 413 8.28 -28.46 -9.25
CA SER A 413 8.61 -29.63 -10.07
C SER A 413 8.74 -29.30 -11.56
N VAL A 414 8.34 -28.10 -11.98
CA VAL A 414 8.39 -27.66 -13.36
C VAL A 414 9.72 -26.96 -13.62
N GLN A 415 10.40 -27.40 -14.68
CA GLN A 415 11.73 -26.92 -15.04
C GLN A 415 11.62 -25.62 -15.83
N PHE A 416 12.57 -24.72 -15.64
CA PHE A 416 12.70 -23.50 -16.44
C PHE A 416 14.16 -23.23 -16.78
N ASP A 417 14.40 -22.74 -17.98
CA ASP A 417 15.75 -22.55 -18.51
C ASP A 417 16.36 -21.20 -18.13
N ASN A 418 15.55 -20.23 -17.72
CA ASN A 418 15.98 -18.89 -17.38
C ASN A 418 15.00 -18.20 -16.42
N SER A 419 15.48 -17.14 -15.77
CA SER A 419 14.69 -16.26 -14.91
C SER A 419 15.12 -14.80 -15.08
N ARG A 420 14.19 -13.87 -15.21
CA ARG A 420 14.51 -12.44 -15.40
C ARG A 420 14.58 -11.70 -14.06
N LEU A 421 15.28 -12.29 -13.10
CA LEU A 421 15.51 -11.72 -11.77
C LEU A 421 16.93 -11.20 -11.67
N TYR A 422 17.06 -9.90 -11.37
CA TYR A 422 18.32 -9.18 -11.45
C TYR A 422 18.73 -8.54 -10.13
N THR A 423 19.89 -8.91 -9.58
CA THR A 423 20.53 -8.06 -8.57
C THR A 423 21.35 -6.98 -9.27
N LEU A 424 21.03 -5.71 -9.02
CA LEU A 424 21.66 -4.56 -9.66
C LEU A 424 22.77 -3.96 -8.79
N ALA A 425 23.85 -3.55 -9.44
CA ALA A 425 25.01 -2.94 -8.79
C ALA A 425 24.63 -1.66 -8.03
N TYR A 426 25.18 -1.51 -6.82
CA TYR A 426 24.89 -0.39 -5.94
C TYR A 426 26.15 0.05 -5.18
N GLY A 427 26.34 1.35 -5.02
CA GLY A 427 27.49 1.93 -4.33
C GLY A 427 28.73 2.06 -5.22
N ARG A 428 29.88 2.29 -4.60
CA ARG A 428 31.17 2.38 -5.29
C ARG A 428 31.65 1.00 -5.71
N GLN A 429 31.96 0.86 -7.00
CA GLN A 429 32.45 -0.37 -7.62
C GLN A 429 33.99 -0.45 -7.52
N GLU A 430 34.57 -1.62 -7.80
CA GLU A 430 36.02 -1.86 -7.67
C GLU A 430 36.88 -0.96 -8.58
N ASP A 431 36.34 -0.54 -9.72
CA ASP A 431 36.98 0.38 -10.67
C ASP A 431 36.82 1.86 -10.29
N GLY A 432 36.11 2.15 -9.20
CA GLY A 432 35.83 3.50 -8.71
C GLY A 432 34.56 4.14 -9.27
N ALA A 433 33.84 3.49 -10.20
CA ALA A 433 32.54 3.95 -10.68
C ALA A 433 31.47 3.87 -9.56
N VAL A 434 30.38 4.61 -9.71
CA VAL A 434 29.29 4.64 -8.72
C VAL A 434 27.99 4.21 -9.39
N ALA A 435 27.39 3.15 -8.87
CA ALA A 435 26.13 2.59 -9.33
C ALA A 435 25.00 2.86 -8.33
N ILE A 436 23.79 3.08 -8.84
CA ILE A 436 22.60 3.38 -8.01
C ILE A 436 21.45 2.39 -8.21
N GLY A 437 21.76 1.15 -8.59
CA GLY A 437 20.77 0.08 -8.75
C GLY A 437 19.78 0.33 -9.90
N SER A 438 18.50 0.01 -9.67
CA SER A 438 17.43 0.17 -10.67
C SER A 438 17.27 1.60 -11.18
N LEU A 439 17.76 2.60 -10.45
CA LEU A 439 17.73 4.00 -10.89
C LEU A 439 18.56 4.24 -12.16
N GLU A 440 19.51 3.36 -12.49
CA GLU A 440 20.24 3.38 -13.77
C GLU A 440 19.29 3.17 -14.98
N LEU A 441 18.14 2.52 -14.78
CA LEU A 441 17.12 2.32 -15.83
C LEU A 441 16.46 3.63 -16.30
N LEU A 442 16.69 4.75 -15.61
CA LEU A 442 16.32 6.09 -16.06
C LEU A 442 17.12 6.53 -17.30
N GLN A 443 18.32 6.00 -17.53
CA GLN A 443 19.09 6.26 -18.75
C GLN A 443 18.47 5.52 -19.94
N SER A 444 18.40 6.16 -21.12
CA SER A 444 17.80 5.53 -22.31
C SER A 444 18.63 4.36 -22.80
N SER A 445 17.97 3.27 -23.22
CA SER A 445 18.65 2.06 -23.72
C SER A 445 19.59 2.36 -24.92
N ALA A 446 19.28 3.39 -25.71
CA ALA A 446 20.09 3.87 -26.83
C ALA A 446 21.34 4.68 -26.41
N ALA A 447 21.31 5.37 -25.26
CA ALA A 447 22.45 6.13 -24.76
C ALA A 447 23.49 5.25 -24.05
N LEU A 448 23.10 4.04 -23.59
CA LEU A 448 24.00 3.10 -22.91
C LEU A 448 24.82 2.27 -23.89
N THR A 449 24.23 1.89 -25.03
CA THR A 449 24.88 1.14 -26.12
C THR A 449 25.99 1.91 -26.83
N LEU A 450 25.97 3.25 -26.78
CA LEU A 450 26.96 4.11 -27.43
C LEU A 450 28.14 4.51 -26.52
N PHE A 451 28.03 4.35 -25.19
CA PHE A 451 28.97 4.98 -24.25
C PHE A 451 29.58 4.07 -23.16
N ASN A 452 29.08 2.83 -22.92
CA ASN A 452 29.48 2.05 -21.74
C ASN A 452 29.89 0.58 -22.02
N THR A 453 31.05 0.38 -22.65
CA THR A 453 31.71 -0.95 -22.76
C THR A 453 32.62 -1.28 -21.57
N SER A 454 32.72 -0.41 -20.56
CA SER A 454 33.73 -0.50 -19.50
C SER A 454 33.21 -0.28 -18.07
N ASP A 455 31.91 -0.16 -17.85
CA ASP A 455 31.32 -0.03 -16.50
C ASP A 455 31.02 -1.42 -15.91
N PRO A 456 31.53 -1.77 -14.71
CA PRO A 456 31.25 -3.03 -14.06
C PRO A 456 29.85 -2.98 -13.45
N ALA A 457 28.83 -3.38 -14.21
CA ALA A 457 27.70 -4.03 -13.57
C ALA A 457 28.04 -5.51 -13.50
N MET A 458 28.42 -5.98 -12.32
CA MET A 458 28.45 -7.40 -12.04
C MET A 458 27.22 -7.81 -11.25
N ARG A 459 26.44 -8.66 -11.94
CA ARG A 459 25.76 -9.87 -11.47
C ARG A 459 24.65 -9.64 -10.43
N THR A 460 23.41 -10.04 -10.75
CA THR A 460 23.09 -11.44 -11.11
C THR A 460 21.86 -11.58 -11.99
N GLY A 461 22.04 -12.09 -13.21
CA GLY A 461 20.97 -12.60 -14.09
C GLY A 461 20.90 -14.13 -14.04
N SER A 462 20.03 -14.72 -14.87
CA SER A 462 19.71 -16.16 -14.83
C SER A 462 20.80 -17.09 -15.32
N VAL A 463 21.76 -16.59 -16.11
CA VAL A 463 22.81 -17.41 -16.72
C VAL A 463 24.17 -16.79 -16.44
N GLY A 464 24.56 -16.72 -15.17
CA GLY A 464 25.89 -16.25 -14.83
C GLY A 464 26.09 -14.73 -14.98
N GLU A 465 27.20 -14.30 -15.61
CA GLU A 465 27.80 -12.94 -15.44
C GLU A 465 27.23 -12.08 -16.53
N GLU A 466 26.05 -11.54 -16.28
CA GLU A 466 25.42 -10.64 -17.21
C GLU A 466 25.95 -9.22 -16.97
N THR A 467 26.42 -8.62 -18.06
CA THR A 467 26.86 -7.23 -18.09
C THR A 467 25.68 -6.27 -18.00
N ALA A 468 25.92 -5.02 -17.60
CA ALA A 468 24.88 -3.98 -17.56
C ALA A 468 24.15 -3.86 -18.90
N ALA A 469 24.90 -3.92 -20.01
CA ALA A 469 24.37 -3.80 -21.35
C ALA A 469 23.39 -4.92 -21.71
N GLN A 470 23.62 -6.15 -21.24
CA GLN A 470 22.70 -7.28 -21.43
C GLN A 470 21.41 -7.08 -20.63
N ILE A 471 21.52 -6.71 -19.35
CA ILE A 471 20.34 -6.43 -18.50
C ILE A 471 19.50 -5.29 -19.08
N ILE A 472 20.13 -4.23 -19.58
CA ILE A 472 19.42 -3.09 -20.20
C ILE A 472 18.76 -3.47 -21.51
N ALA A 473 19.37 -4.35 -22.31
CA ALA A 473 18.76 -4.87 -23.53
C ALA A 473 17.51 -5.72 -23.19
N ASP A 474 17.56 -6.45 -22.09
CA ASP A 474 16.43 -7.21 -21.56
C ASP A 474 15.33 -6.33 -20.96
N ILE A 475 15.62 -5.08 -20.55
CA ILE A 475 14.63 -4.16 -19.97
C ILE A 475 14.45 -2.92 -20.87
N PRO A 476 13.84 -3.07 -22.06
CA PRO A 476 13.70 -1.98 -23.02
C PRO A 476 12.64 -0.96 -22.56
N ASP A 477 12.86 0.30 -22.96
CA ASP A 477 11.86 1.36 -22.83
C ASP A 477 10.61 1.03 -23.67
N GLY A 478 9.42 1.26 -23.11
CA GLY A 478 8.16 0.91 -23.76
C GLY A 478 7.94 -0.59 -24.02
N GLY A 479 8.65 -1.46 -23.31
CA GLY A 479 8.62 -2.91 -23.50
C GLY A 479 7.63 -3.68 -22.64
N PHE A 480 6.98 -3.04 -21.66
CA PHE A 480 6.20 -3.73 -20.62
C PHE A 480 4.69 -3.51 -20.75
N ASP A 481 3.93 -4.57 -20.49
CA ASP A 481 2.47 -4.60 -20.40
C ASP A 481 1.97 -4.14 -19.03
N LEU A 482 2.68 -4.51 -17.99
CA LEU A 482 2.41 -4.15 -16.62
C LEU A 482 3.71 -3.75 -15.96
N VAL A 483 3.68 -2.64 -15.25
CA VAL A 483 4.69 -2.34 -14.25
C VAL A 483 4.01 -2.25 -12.91
N ILE A 484 4.32 -3.20 -12.03
CA ILE A 484 3.75 -3.35 -10.69
C ILE A 484 4.88 -3.29 -9.66
N MET A 485 4.88 -2.29 -8.77
CA MET A 485 5.98 -2.12 -7.80
C MET A 485 5.58 -1.38 -6.52
N ASN A 486 6.33 -1.62 -5.46
CA ASN A 486 6.35 -0.83 -4.23
C ASN A 486 7.73 -0.19 -4.05
N PRO A 487 7.98 1.00 -4.65
CA PRO A 487 9.29 1.61 -4.64
C PRO A 487 9.68 2.15 -3.26
N PRO A 488 10.99 2.32 -2.97
CA PRO A 488 11.44 2.91 -1.71
C PRO A 488 11.01 4.39 -1.56
N PHE A 489 10.52 4.77 -0.37
CA PHE A 489 10.00 6.11 -0.09
C PHE A 489 11.04 7.11 0.45
N THR A 490 12.30 6.70 0.61
CA THR A 490 13.34 7.51 1.26
C THR A 490 13.63 8.79 0.50
N SER A 491 13.74 9.92 1.22
CA SER A 491 14.02 11.21 0.61
C SER A 491 15.51 11.36 0.29
N ASN A 492 15.84 11.92 -0.87
CA ASN A 492 17.21 12.24 -1.28
C ASN A 492 17.69 13.57 -0.66
N THR A 493 17.22 13.86 0.55
CA THR A 493 17.51 15.10 1.26
C THR A 493 18.40 14.80 2.45
N LYS A 494 19.47 15.57 2.58
CA LYS A 494 20.39 15.50 3.71
C LYS A 494 19.67 15.80 5.03
N HIS A 495 19.64 14.82 5.94
CA HIS A 495 19.14 14.98 7.31
C HIS A 495 20.31 14.98 8.29
N ARG A 496 20.16 15.69 9.42
CA ARG A 496 21.11 15.56 10.54
C ARG A 496 20.63 14.46 11.47
N ASP A 497 21.49 13.50 11.80
CA ASP A 497 21.23 12.51 12.83
C ASP A 497 21.26 13.15 14.24
N ALA A 498 20.97 12.35 15.28
CA ALA A 498 20.95 12.82 16.67
C ALA A 498 22.33 13.30 17.14
N GLU A 499 23.39 12.82 16.52
CA GLU A 499 24.80 13.15 16.75
C GLU A 499 25.27 14.37 15.93
N GLY A 500 24.44 14.87 15.00
CA GLY A 500 24.69 16.06 14.19
C GLY A 500 25.37 15.81 12.84
N ASN A 501 25.63 14.55 12.45
CA ASN A 501 26.19 14.16 11.16
C ASN A 501 25.12 14.27 10.06
N VAL A 502 25.58 14.64 8.87
CA VAL A 502 24.70 14.80 7.70
C VAL A 502 24.68 13.50 6.91
N GLN A 503 23.52 12.84 6.84
CA GLN A 503 23.33 11.62 6.07
C GLN A 503 22.26 11.81 4.99
N ASN A 504 22.45 11.14 3.86
CA ASN A 504 21.46 11.05 2.81
C ASN A 504 20.72 9.71 2.93
N ALA A 505 19.52 9.74 3.52
CA ALA A 505 18.74 8.54 3.81
C ALA A 505 18.39 7.71 2.56
N ALA A 506 18.36 8.31 1.36
CA ALA A 506 18.15 7.59 0.10
C ALA A 506 19.31 6.65 -0.25
N PHE A 507 20.53 6.99 0.16
CA PHE A 507 21.75 6.28 -0.25
C PHE A 507 22.58 5.72 0.92
N ALA A 508 22.10 5.85 2.15
CA ALA A 508 22.79 5.37 3.36
C ALA A 508 22.81 3.84 3.51
N ALA A 509 22.22 3.10 2.58
CA ALA A 509 22.25 1.63 2.58
C ALA A 509 23.68 1.09 2.44
N PHE A 510 23.90 -0.13 2.94
CA PHE A 510 25.16 -0.89 2.80
C PHE A 510 26.41 -0.22 3.37
N GLY A 511 26.27 0.69 4.34
CA GLY A 511 27.40 1.36 4.97
C GLY A 511 28.14 2.33 4.05
N ALA A 512 27.48 2.83 3.00
CA ALA A 512 28.05 3.80 2.08
C ALA A 512 28.60 5.02 2.83
N SER A 513 29.82 5.42 2.51
CA SER A 513 30.45 6.60 3.09
C SER A 513 29.68 7.88 2.71
N ALA A 514 29.88 8.98 3.45
CA ALA A 514 29.23 10.25 3.12
C ALA A 514 29.60 10.74 1.70
N ASP A 515 30.83 10.49 1.25
CA ASP A 515 31.30 10.82 -0.09
C ASP A 515 30.60 9.97 -1.16
N ASP A 516 30.44 8.66 -0.91
CA ASP A 516 29.70 7.77 -1.81
C ASP A 516 28.22 8.15 -1.92
N GLN A 517 27.60 8.54 -0.80
CA GLN A 517 26.23 9.05 -0.77
C GLN A 517 26.06 10.31 -1.61
N ASP A 518 27.05 11.21 -1.61
CA ASP A 518 27.03 12.44 -2.41
C ASP A 518 27.24 12.16 -3.90
N ASP A 519 28.16 11.24 -4.25
CA ASP A 519 28.39 10.82 -5.63
C ASP A 519 27.15 10.11 -6.21
N MET A 520 26.51 9.22 -5.45
CA MET A 520 25.26 8.55 -5.83
C MET A 520 24.11 9.56 -6.03
N ALA A 521 23.97 10.52 -5.13
CA ALA A 521 22.96 11.57 -5.26
C ALA A 521 23.18 12.44 -6.51
N ALA A 522 24.44 12.79 -6.81
CA ALA A 522 24.80 13.52 -8.01
C ALA A 522 24.52 12.70 -9.28
N ARG A 523 24.78 11.40 -9.26
CA ARG A 523 24.44 10.47 -10.36
C ARG A 523 22.95 10.43 -10.61
N LEU A 524 22.11 10.26 -9.57
CA LEU A 524 20.65 10.28 -9.71
C LEU A 524 20.15 11.58 -10.34
N VAL A 525 20.63 12.74 -9.86
CA VAL A 525 20.22 14.05 -10.41
C VAL A 525 20.58 14.18 -11.90
N ARG A 526 21.69 13.59 -12.35
CA ARG A 526 22.08 13.57 -13.77
C ARG A 526 21.16 12.69 -14.60
N LEU A 527 20.81 11.50 -14.11
CA LEU A 527 19.97 10.53 -14.81
C LEU A 527 18.50 10.97 -14.86
N ALA A 528 18.04 11.67 -13.84
CA ALA A 528 16.65 12.08 -13.69
C ALA A 528 16.31 13.44 -14.33
N ARG A 529 17.21 14.03 -15.14
CA ARG A 529 17.01 15.37 -15.72
C ARG A 529 15.73 15.50 -16.55
N ASP A 530 15.43 14.48 -17.35
CA ASP A 530 14.28 14.46 -18.26
C ASP A 530 13.13 13.60 -17.71
N SER A 531 13.01 13.50 -16.37
CA SER A 531 12.00 12.68 -15.71
C SER A 531 11.09 13.48 -14.77
N HIS A 532 10.11 12.80 -14.17
CA HIS A 532 9.18 13.39 -13.19
C HIS A 532 9.73 13.32 -11.75
N TYR A 533 11.01 13.02 -11.58
CA TYR A 533 11.68 12.96 -10.29
C TYR A 533 11.66 14.30 -9.55
N HIS A 534 11.52 14.22 -8.23
CA HIS A 534 11.67 15.36 -7.33
C HIS A 534 12.37 14.96 -6.03
N GLY A 535 13.45 15.65 -5.64
CA GLY A 535 14.28 15.27 -4.49
C GLY A 535 13.51 15.17 -3.16
N HIS A 536 12.54 16.06 -2.93
CA HIS A 536 11.67 16.03 -1.75
C HIS A 536 10.58 14.94 -1.79
N ALA A 537 10.22 14.43 -2.98
CA ALA A 537 9.32 13.28 -3.13
C ALA A 537 10.06 11.96 -2.89
N GLY A 538 11.40 11.99 -2.87
CA GLY A 538 12.24 10.83 -2.64
C GLY A 538 12.35 9.89 -3.83
N LEU A 539 12.96 8.72 -3.59
CA LEU A 539 13.22 7.73 -4.62
C LEU A 539 11.94 7.22 -5.30
N GLY A 540 10.82 7.17 -4.59
CA GLY A 540 9.52 6.78 -5.15
C GLY A 540 9.15 7.53 -6.44
N SER A 541 9.45 8.82 -6.53
CA SER A 541 9.19 9.61 -7.75
C SER A 541 10.12 9.26 -8.92
N ALA A 542 11.35 8.84 -8.63
CA ALA A 542 12.28 8.34 -9.65
C ALA A 542 11.81 6.99 -10.18
N PHE A 543 11.39 6.07 -9.31
CA PHE A 543 10.84 4.78 -9.69
C PHE A 543 9.52 4.88 -10.47
N ALA A 544 8.61 5.80 -10.09
CA ALA A 544 7.44 6.13 -10.89
C ALA A 544 7.80 6.58 -12.32
N SER A 545 8.91 7.33 -12.47
CA SER A 545 9.41 7.72 -13.79
C SER A 545 9.99 6.55 -14.59
N ILE A 546 10.65 5.59 -13.92
CA ILE A 546 11.08 4.33 -14.57
C ILE A 546 9.85 3.58 -15.05
N ALA A 547 8.82 3.45 -14.21
CA ALA A 547 7.59 2.75 -14.54
C ALA A 547 6.94 3.29 -15.82
N ASP A 548 6.74 4.61 -15.90
CA ASP A 548 6.18 5.25 -17.09
C ASP A 548 7.03 5.02 -18.35
N LYS A 549 8.35 5.11 -18.19
CA LYS A 549 9.30 4.94 -19.29
C LYS A 549 9.30 3.51 -19.83
N LYS A 550 9.19 2.51 -18.96
CA LYS A 550 9.22 1.08 -19.34
C LYS A 550 7.87 0.58 -19.87
N LEU A 551 6.75 1.22 -19.50
CA LEU A 551 5.42 0.85 -19.96
C LEU A 551 5.20 1.14 -21.45
N ARG A 552 4.60 0.20 -22.18
CA ARG A 552 4.14 0.43 -23.56
C ARG A 552 2.83 1.24 -23.58
N PRO A 553 2.48 1.92 -24.69
CA PRO A 553 1.15 2.50 -24.85
C PRO A 553 0.07 1.43 -24.68
N GLY A 554 -0.95 1.69 -23.85
CA GLY A 554 -1.98 0.71 -23.50
C GLY A 554 -1.62 -0.23 -22.33
N GLY A 555 -0.36 -0.24 -21.88
CA GLY A 555 0.06 -0.98 -20.69
C GLY A 555 -0.51 -0.39 -19.39
N VAL A 556 -0.43 -1.14 -18.30
CA VAL A 556 -1.00 -0.79 -17.00
C VAL A 556 0.10 -0.45 -16.00
N LEU A 557 -0.02 0.70 -15.34
CA LEU A 557 0.79 1.10 -14.21
C LEU A 557 0.09 0.70 -12.90
N ALA A 558 0.81 0.09 -11.98
CA ALA A 558 0.30 -0.31 -10.67
C ALA A 558 1.35 -0.02 -9.57
N LEU A 559 1.14 0.99 -8.75
CA LEU A 559 2.13 1.45 -7.77
C LEU A 559 1.57 1.47 -6.35
N VAL A 560 2.39 1.05 -5.39
CA VAL A 560 2.19 1.38 -3.97
C VAL A 560 3.01 2.64 -3.66
N LEU A 561 2.38 3.74 -3.26
CA LEU A 561 3.07 5.02 -3.01
C LEU A 561 2.70 5.60 -1.64
N PRO A 562 3.56 6.45 -1.04
CA PRO A 562 3.17 7.17 0.16
C PRO A 562 2.02 8.12 -0.18
N PHE A 563 1.10 8.34 0.76
CA PHE A 563 -0.06 9.20 0.54
C PHE A 563 0.29 10.62 0.06
N THR A 564 1.49 11.12 0.36
CA THR A 564 2.01 12.36 -0.23
C THR A 564 2.05 12.38 -1.77
N ALA A 565 1.99 11.24 -2.47
CA ALA A 565 1.81 11.20 -3.91
C ALA A 565 0.47 11.83 -4.35
N VAL A 566 -0.56 11.68 -3.52
CA VAL A 566 -1.92 12.16 -3.76
C VAL A 566 -2.05 13.66 -3.47
N ASN A 567 -1.44 14.18 -2.41
CA ASN A 567 -1.65 15.58 -1.97
C ASN A 567 -0.37 16.40 -1.72
N GLY A 568 0.81 15.80 -1.78
CA GLY A 568 2.07 16.47 -1.50
C GLY A 568 2.52 17.32 -2.69
N PRO A 569 2.99 18.57 -2.49
CA PRO A 569 3.39 19.44 -3.61
C PRO A 569 4.62 18.90 -4.36
N ALA A 570 5.51 18.17 -3.66
CA ALA A 570 6.67 17.52 -4.30
C ALA A 570 6.27 16.47 -5.36
N TRP A 571 5.02 16.00 -5.35
CA TRP A 571 4.49 15.00 -6.29
C TRP A 571 3.61 15.61 -7.39
N ALA A 572 3.53 16.95 -7.51
CA ALA A 572 2.71 17.61 -8.54
C ALA A 572 3.06 17.14 -9.96
N LYS A 573 4.35 16.98 -10.28
CA LYS A 573 4.80 16.45 -11.59
C LYS A 573 4.34 15.02 -11.87
N PHE A 574 4.25 14.19 -10.84
CA PHE A 574 3.73 12.82 -10.97
C PHE A 574 2.22 12.83 -11.20
N ARG A 575 1.47 13.65 -10.46
CA ARG A 575 0.03 13.81 -10.68
C ARG A 575 -0.28 14.35 -12.07
N GLN A 576 0.53 15.31 -12.55
CA GLN A 576 0.44 15.82 -13.91
C GLN A 576 0.66 14.70 -14.93
N LEU A 577 1.71 13.88 -14.76
CA LEU A 577 1.96 12.71 -15.60
C LEU A 577 0.74 11.78 -15.67
N ILE A 578 0.14 11.43 -14.52
CA ILE A 578 -1.05 10.57 -14.47
C ILE A 578 -2.23 11.22 -15.19
N ALA A 579 -2.53 12.49 -14.91
CA ALA A 579 -3.66 13.20 -15.50
C ALA A 579 -3.55 13.38 -17.02
N GLU A 580 -2.32 13.59 -17.53
CA GLU A 580 -2.08 13.86 -18.93
C GLU A 580 -1.88 12.60 -19.76
N ASN A 581 -1.22 11.57 -19.24
CA ASN A 581 -0.76 10.41 -20.02
C ASN A 581 -1.45 9.10 -19.68
N TYR A 582 -2.36 9.09 -18.71
CA TYR A 582 -3.08 7.88 -18.30
C TYR A 582 -4.60 8.05 -18.36
N THR A 583 -5.27 6.91 -18.43
CA THR A 583 -6.72 6.73 -18.46
C THR A 583 -7.12 5.64 -17.49
N ASP A 584 -8.41 5.55 -17.16
CA ASP A 584 -8.95 4.53 -16.26
C ASP A 584 -8.16 4.45 -14.93
N VAL A 585 -8.05 5.62 -14.29
CA VAL A 585 -7.26 5.82 -13.07
C VAL A 585 -8.08 5.45 -11.85
N THR A 586 -7.54 4.56 -11.01
CA THR A 586 -8.09 4.17 -9.72
C THR A 586 -7.06 4.44 -8.63
N VAL A 587 -7.46 5.17 -7.58
CA VAL A 587 -6.63 5.47 -6.40
C VAL A 587 -7.28 4.85 -5.18
N VAL A 588 -6.64 3.85 -4.56
CA VAL A 588 -7.13 3.18 -3.36
C VAL A 588 -6.35 3.65 -2.14
N SER A 589 -7.06 3.98 -1.07
CA SER A 589 -6.50 4.47 0.19
C SER A 589 -7.23 3.87 1.39
N ILE A 590 -6.69 4.04 2.60
CA ILE A 590 -7.29 3.49 3.82
C ILE A 590 -7.63 4.61 4.81
N ALA A 591 -8.92 4.75 5.09
CA ALA A 591 -9.50 5.64 6.10
C ALA A 591 -9.91 4.81 7.34
N SER A 592 -8.94 4.21 8.02
CA SER A 592 -9.24 3.32 9.14
C SER A 592 -9.38 4.03 10.49
N PRO A 593 -10.51 3.85 11.20
CA PRO A 593 -10.65 4.27 12.60
C PRO A 593 -9.69 3.56 13.56
N SER A 594 -9.20 2.36 13.21
CA SER A 594 -8.26 1.57 14.04
C SER A 594 -6.83 2.10 14.01
N GLY A 595 -6.49 2.95 13.02
CA GLY A 595 -5.17 3.52 12.83
C GLY A 595 -4.31 2.82 11.77
N ASP A 596 -4.72 1.66 11.25
CA ASP A 596 -4.05 0.97 10.14
C ASP A 596 -4.30 1.72 8.83
N ILE A 597 -3.27 2.38 8.29
CA ILE A 597 -3.41 3.33 7.16
C ILE A 597 -2.52 2.97 5.97
N SER A 598 -1.98 1.75 6.00
CA SER A 598 -0.92 1.28 5.11
C SER A 598 -1.23 -0.08 4.52
N PHE A 599 -0.81 -0.28 3.28
CA PHE A 599 -0.90 -1.55 2.56
C PHE A 599 0.31 -2.45 2.84
N SER A 600 1.40 -1.85 3.30
CA SER A 600 2.64 -2.50 3.72
C SER A 600 2.67 -2.71 5.23
N SER A 601 3.49 -3.66 5.68
CA SER A 601 3.71 -3.93 7.11
C SER A 601 4.45 -2.78 7.78
N ASP A 602 4.10 -2.46 9.02
CA ASP A 602 4.87 -1.60 9.94
C ASP A 602 5.25 -0.19 9.43
N THR A 603 4.48 0.36 8.50
CA THR A 603 4.67 1.74 8.04
C THR A 603 3.77 2.67 8.86
N GLY A 604 4.35 3.51 9.72
CA GLY A 604 3.60 4.50 10.51
C GLY A 604 3.07 5.69 9.68
N ILE A 605 2.96 5.50 8.37
CA ILE A 605 2.71 6.53 7.36
C ILE A 605 1.63 6.02 6.39
N ALA A 606 0.69 6.87 5.98
CA ALA A 606 -0.37 6.46 5.06
C ALA A 606 0.16 6.06 3.67
N GLU A 607 -0.41 5.03 3.06
CA GLU A 607 -0.09 4.60 1.70
C GLU A 607 -1.33 4.66 0.79
N CYS A 608 -1.08 4.64 -0.51
CA CYS A 608 -2.11 4.50 -1.54
C CYS A 608 -1.67 3.51 -2.60
N LEU A 609 -2.66 2.84 -3.22
CA LEU A 609 -2.48 2.07 -4.44
C LEU A 609 -2.94 2.94 -5.61
N ILE A 610 -2.14 3.04 -6.66
CA ILE A 610 -2.51 3.75 -7.89
C ILE A 610 -2.46 2.76 -9.04
N VAL A 611 -3.57 2.59 -9.73
CA VAL A 611 -3.68 1.77 -10.93
C VAL A 611 -4.17 2.64 -12.08
N ALA A 612 -3.47 2.63 -13.20
CA ALA A 612 -3.80 3.49 -14.34
C ALA A 612 -3.34 2.87 -15.66
N LYS A 613 -4.14 3.02 -16.71
CA LYS A 613 -3.81 2.52 -18.06
C LYS A 613 -3.11 3.60 -18.87
N ARG A 614 -1.91 3.33 -19.38
CA ARG A 614 -1.15 4.26 -20.20
C ARG A 614 -1.92 4.55 -21.47
N ARG A 615 -2.16 5.82 -21.74
CA ARG A 615 -2.96 6.27 -22.88
C ARG A 615 -2.31 5.83 -24.20
N SER A 616 -3.14 5.46 -25.17
CA SER A 616 -2.67 5.33 -26.56
C SER A 616 -2.33 6.73 -27.12
N LYS A 617 -1.44 6.83 -28.11
CA LYS A 617 -0.92 8.13 -28.60
C LYS A 617 -2.00 9.16 -29.00
N ASN A 618 -3.22 8.73 -29.34
CA ASN A 618 -4.32 9.58 -29.81
C ASN A 618 -5.57 9.54 -28.91
N GLY A 619 -5.53 8.90 -27.75
CA GLY A 619 -6.66 8.88 -26.82
C GLY A 619 -6.87 10.24 -26.13
N PRO A 620 -8.10 10.65 -25.80
CA PRO A 620 -8.30 11.80 -24.92
C PRO A 620 -7.79 11.49 -23.50
N PRO A 621 -7.27 12.48 -22.76
CA PRO A 621 -7.02 12.32 -21.33
C PRO A 621 -8.35 12.08 -20.60
N THR A 622 -8.33 11.23 -19.57
CA THR A 622 -9.57 10.88 -18.84
C THR A 622 -10.05 12.06 -17.97
N GLY A 623 -9.11 12.87 -17.45
CA GLY A 623 -9.38 14.02 -16.59
C GLY A 623 -9.92 13.71 -15.19
N ARG A 624 -10.27 12.44 -14.90
CA ARG A 624 -10.92 11.98 -13.66
C ARG A 624 -10.31 10.68 -13.12
N ALA A 625 -10.62 10.33 -11.89
CA ALA A 625 -10.25 9.05 -11.31
C ALA A 625 -11.32 8.55 -10.35
N GLN A 626 -11.37 7.23 -10.17
CA GLN A 626 -12.09 6.58 -9.09
C GLN A 626 -11.23 6.62 -7.83
N PHE A 627 -11.70 7.32 -6.80
CA PHE A 627 -11.07 7.35 -5.49
C PHE A 627 -11.79 6.38 -4.57
N VAL A 628 -11.06 5.37 -4.12
CA VAL A 628 -11.55 4.34 -3.22
C VAL A 628 -10.95 4.57 -1.84
N SER A 629 -11.80 4.75 -0.84
CA SER A 629 -11.40 4.85 0.56
C SER A 629 -11.93 3.65 1.34
N LEU A 630 -11.05 2.71 1.64
CA LEU A 630 -11.37 1.52 2.42
C LEU A 630 -11.32 1.86 3.92
N ARG A 631 -12.25 1.32 4.70
CA ARG A 631 -12.23 1.41 6.17
C ARG A 631 -11.10 0.60 6.80
N ARG A 632 -10.55 -0.38 6.08
CA ARG A 632 -9.39 -1.17 6.48
C ARG A 632 -8.79 -1.88 5.27
N ARG A 633 -7.52 -2.28 5.39
CA ARG A 633 -6.91 -3.19 4.42
C ARG A 633 -7.58 -4.59 4.45
N PRO A 634 -7.57 -5.33 3.34
CA PRO A 634 -8.08 -6.71 3.31
C PRO A 634 -7.31 -7.65 4.26
N ARG A 635 -8.05 -8.49 4.99
CA ARG A 635 -7.52 -9.49 5.95
C ARG A 635 -7.24 -10.86 5.31
N SER A 636 -7.88 -11.16 4.18
CA SER A 636 -7.73 -12.41 3.46
C SER A 636 -7.66 -12.15 1.94
N PHE A 637 -7.17 -13.13 1.18
CA PHE A 637 -7.19 -13.08 -0.29
C PHE A 637 -8.62 -13.01 -0.83
N LEU A 638 -9.56 -13.69 -0.18
CA LEU A 638 -10.96 -13.67 -0.54
C LEU A 638 -11.56 -12.27 -0.35
N GLU A 639 -11.27 -11.60 0.76
CA GLU A 639 -11.70 -10.21 0.94
C GLU A 639 -11.04 -9.26 -0.07
N ALA A 640 -9.76 -9.47 -0.40
CA ALA A 640 -9.08 -8.67 -1.42
C ALA A 640 -9.71 -8.83 -2.81
N GLN A 641 -10.17 -10.04 -3.14
CA GLN A 641 -10.92 -10.34 -4.35
C GLN A 641 -12.25 -9.58 -4.38
N GLU A 642 -13.09 -9.74 -3.36
CA GLU A 642 -14.41 -9.12 -3.30
C GLU A 642 -14.32 -7.58 -3.37
N VAL A 643 -13.32 -6.98 -2.71
CA VAL A 643 -13.07 -5.53 -2.82
C VAL A 643 -12.67 -5.13 -4.24
N ALA A 644 -11.79 -5.89 -4.90
CA ALA A 644 -11.38 -5.59 -6.27
C ALA A 644 -12.55 -5.67 -7.24
N ASP A 645 -13.40 -6.69 -7.08
CA ASP A 645 -14.57 -6.93 -7.93
C ASP A 645 -15.63 -5.83 -7.71
N ALA A 646 -15.88 -5.46 -6.45
CA ALA A 646 -16.77 -4.33 -6.13
C ALA A 646 -16.30 -3.01 -6.76
N ILE A 647 -14.98 -2.77 -6.82
CA ILE A 647 -14.40 -1.59 -7.50
C ILE A 647 -14.58 -1.69 -9.02
N ALA A 648 -14.27 -2.85 -9.60
CA ALA A 648 -14.32 -3.06 -11.05
C ALA A 648 -15.74 -3.00 -11.62
N PHE A 649 -16.73 -3.49 -10.87
CA PHE A 649 -18.14 -3.53 -11.30
C PHE A 649 -18.94 -2.28 -10.90
N ALA A 650 -18.32 -1.28 -10.25
CA ALA A 650 -18.98 -0.03 -9.92
C ALA A 650 -19.20 0.82 -11.18
N THR A 651 -20.44 0.83 -11.69
CA THR A 651 -20.82 1.46 -12.97
C THR A 651 -21.48 2.84 -12.80
N GLU A 652 -22.21 3.08 -11.71
CA GLU A 652 -22.86 4.36 -11.41
C GLU A 652 -22.22 5.02 -10.19
N LEU A 653 -21.15 5.78 -10.44
CA LEU A 653 -20.43 6.48 -9.38
C LEU A 653 -20.97 7.90 -9.16
N ARG A 654 -21.13 8.25 -7.88
CA ARG A 654 -21.30 9.64 -7.46
C ARG A 654 -20.03 10.43 -7.69
N LYS A 655 -20.18 11.69 -8.05
CA LYS A 655 -19.08 12.61 -8.31
C LYS A 655 -18.81 13.52 -7.13
N LEU A 656 -17.57 14.01 -7.04
CA LEU A 656 -17.18 15.04 -6.08
C LEU A 656 -18.04 16.32 -6.22
N GLU A 657 -18.50 16.60 -7.45
CA GLU A 657 -19.28 17.79 -7.79
C GLU A 657 -20.81 17.61 -7.69
N ASP A 658 -21.31 16.41 -7.33
CA ASP A 658 -22.75 16.12 -7.40
C ASP A 658 -23.58 16.77 -6.27
N GLY A 659 -23.03 16.81 -5.06
CA GLY A 659 -23.78 17.18 -3.87
C GLY A 659 -23.19 16.51 -2.65
N PRO A 660 -23.57 16.87 -1.42
CA PRO A 660 -23.24 16.09 -0.23
C PRO A 660 -24.12 14.83 -0.20
N TYR A 661 -23.83 13.89 -1.10
CA TYR A 661 -24.58 12.64 -1.28
C TYR A 661 -23.77 11.39 -0.92
N GLY A 662 -22.50 11.54 -0.53
CA GLY A 662 -21.59 10.45 -0.26
C GLY A 662 -21.08 9.76 -1.53
N GLY A 663 -20.29 8.71 -1.33
CA GLY A 663 -19.77 7.84 -2.38
C GLY A 663 -20.67 6.63 -2.63
N ALA A 664 -20.29 5.82 -3.62
CA ALA A 664 -20.83 4.47 -3.78
C ALA A 664 -20.19 3.54 -2.74
N PHE A 665 -21.00 2.81 -1.98
CA PHE A 665 -20.50 1.92 -0.93
C PHE A 665 -19.96 0.60 -1.47
N ILE A 666 -18.90 0.11 -0.83
CA ILE A 666 -18.35 -1.24 -1.04
C ILE A 666 -18.82 -2.14 0.11
N TYR A 667 -19.35 -3.32 -0.22
CA TYR A 667 -19.77 -4.31 0.77
C TYR A 667 -19.19 -5.70 0.43
N CYS A 668 -18.54 -6.32 1.40
CA CYS A 668 -18.26 -7.76 1.39
C CYS A 668 -19.31 -8.47 2.27
N GLY A 669 -20.36 -9.00 1.64
CA GLY A 669 -21.52 -9.65 2.28
C GLY A 669 -22.61 -8.69 2.77
N ASP A 670 -23.66 -9.25 3.37
CA ASP A 670 -24.76 -8.47 3.94
C ASP A 670 -24.40 -8.01 5.34
N LYS A 671 -23.87 -6.79 5.45
CA LYS A 671 -23.52 -6.17 6.71
C LYS A 671 -24.04 -4.74 6.78
N ALA A 672 -24.34 -4.30 8.00
CA ALA A 672 -24.85 -2.97 8.26
C ALA A 672 -23.84 -1.87 7.92
N GLU A 673 -22.55 -2.15 8.03
CA GLU A 673 -21.47 -1.21 7.72
C GLU A 673 -20.74 -1.61 6.43
N HIS A 674 -20.60 -0.66 5.51
CA HIS A 674 -19.80 -0.79 4.30
C HIS A 674 -18.29 -0.93 4.62
N ASP A 675 -17.52 -1.59 3.77
CA ASP A 675 -16.05 -1.71 3.88
C ASP A 675 -15.30 -0.52 3.30
N GLY A 676 -15.96 0.31 2.51
CA GLY A 676 -15.35 1.48 1.88
C GLY A 676 -16.33 2.27 1.04
N GLU A 677 -15.84 3.37 0.47
CA GLU A 677 -16.57 4.24 -0.45
C GLU A 677 -15.76 4.51 -1.71
N ILE A 678 -16.46 4.64 -2.84
CA ILE A 678 -15.91 5.02 -4.14
C ILE A 678 -16.51 6.36 -4.53
N LEU A 679 -15.65 7.32 -4.87
CA LEU A 679 -16.04 8.63 -5.38
C LEU A 679 -15.30 8.92 -6.68
N ASP A 680 -16.03 9.38 -7.70
CA ASP A 680 -15.42 9.85 -8.95
C ASP A 680 -15.04 11.33 -8.82
N ALA A 681 -13.78 11.69 -9.09
CA ALA A 681 -13.31 13.07 -8.91
C ALA A 681 -12.31 13.51 -9.99
N PRO A 682 -12.21 14.82 -10.30
CA PRO A 682 -11.19 15.37 -11.19
C PRO A 682 -9.76 15.07 -10.71
N ILE A 683 -8.86 14.82 -11.66
CA ILE A 683 -7.41 14.70 -11.38
C ILE A 683 -6.57 15.80 -12.03
N THR A 684 -7.21 16.77 -12.70
CA THR A 684 -6.55 17.88 -13.38
C THR A 684 -5.96 18.94 -12.43
N ALA A 685 -6.39 18.97 -11.17
CA ALA A 685 -5.85 19.85 -10.13
C ALA A 685 -4.53 19.30 -9.55
N TYR A 686 -3.53 19.07 -10.40
CA TYR A 686 -2.29 18.39 -10.00
C TYR A 686 -1.42 19.21 -9.04
N GLU A 687 -1.51 20.54 -8.99
CA GLU A 687 -0.76 21.37 -8.03
C GLU A 687 -1.35 21.28 -6.61
N GLU A 688 -2.67 21.37 -6.49
CA GLU A 688 -3.42 21.35 -5.23
C GLU A 688 -3.47 19.95 -4.59
N GLY A 689 -3.44 18.90 -5.42
CA GLY A 689 -3.57 17.51 -4.97
C GLY A 689 -4.98 16.95 -5.15
N TRP A 690 -5.14 15.65 -4.91
CA TRP A 690 -6.41 14.95 -5.07
C TRP A 690 -7.08 14.73 -3.70
N GLY A 691 -7.92 15.67 -3.27
CA GLY A 691 -8.57 15.65 -1.94
C GLY A 691 -9.58 14.51 -1.71
N ALA A 692 -10.02 13.83 -2.77
CA ALA A 692 -11.04 12.78 -2.72
C ALA A 692 -10.56 11.42 -2.12
N ALA A 693 -9.33 11.36 -1.60
CA ALA A 693 -8.76 10.14 -1.04
C ALA A 693 -8.71 10.15 0.50
N ARG A 694 -8.72 8.96 1.10
CA ARG A 694 -8.56 8.72 2.55
C ARG A 694 -9.69 9.34 3.37
N LEU A 695 -10.92 9.12 2.92
CA LEU A 695 -12.15 9.64 3.51
C LEU A 695 -12.94 8.49 4.15
N LEU A 696 -13.45 8.68 5.36
CA LEU A 696 -14.43 7.75 5.94
C LEU A 696 -15.83 8.02 5.39
N ASP A 697 -16.17 9.30 5.18
CA ASP A 697 -17.45 9.77 4.64
C ASP A 697 -17.19 10.75 3.48
N ALA A 698 -17.47 10.32 2.25
CA ALA A 698 -17.22 11.14 1.06
C ALA A 698 -18.10 12.40 0.98
N GLU A 699 -19.19 12.47 1.76
CA GLU A 699 -20.05 13.64 1.84
C GLU A 699 -19.26 14.87 2.31
N ILE A 700 -18.33 14.68 3.25
CA ILE A 700 -17.50 15.76 3.81
C ILE A 700 -16.60 16.36 2.73
N ALA A 701 -16.06 15.51 1.84
CA ALA A 701 -15.24 15.96 0.71
C ALA A 701 -16.05 16.76 -0.30
N GLN A 702 -17.28 16.33 -0.62
CA GLN A 702 -18.17 17.06 -1.50
C GLN A 702 -18.53 18.45 -0.92
N VAL A 703 -18.77 18.54 0.39
CA VAL A 703 -18.97 19.83 1.08
C VAL A 703 -17.72 20.69 1.01
N ALA A 704 -16.54 20.15 1.33
CA ALA A 704 -15.29 20.91 1.33
C ALA A 704 -14.92 21.41 -0.07
N TYR A 705 -15.11 20.59 -1.09
CA TYR A 705 -14.89 20.94 -2.50
C TYR A 705 -15.85 22.04 -2.96
N ALA A 706 -17.15 21.90 -2.70
CA ALA A 706 -18.13 22.93 -3.03
C ALA A 706 -17.83 24.25 -2.30
N LEU A 707 -17.45 24.17 -1.02
CA LEU A 707 -17.12 25.34 -0.21
C LEU A 707 -15.88 26.07 -0.75
N ALA A 708 -14.86 25.35 -1.20
CA ALA A 708 -13.71 25.95 -1.88
C ALA A 708 -14.11 26.73 -3.15
N ALA A 709 -15.17 26.29 -3.85
CA ALA A 709 -15.75 26.95 -5.00
C ALA A 709 -16.81 28.04 -4.66
N GLY A 710 -16.95 28.45 -3.40
CA GLY A 710 -17.90 29.47 -2.97
C GLY A 710 -19.34 29.00 -2.83
N GLN A 711 -19.55 27.68 -2.70
CA GLN A 711 -20.86 27.07 -2.52
C GLN A 711 -20.90 26.26 -1.23
N LEU A 712 -21.63 26.74 -0.22
CA LEU A 712 -21.87 25.98 1.00
C LEU A 712 -22.99 24.96 0.77
N TRP A 713 -22.59 23.73 0.48
CA TRP A 713 -23.48 22.58 0.39
C TRP A 713 -23.51 21.88 1.74
N LEU A 714 -24.70 21.61 2.27
CA LEU A 714 -24.84 21.05 3.61
C LEU A 714 -25.73 19.80 3.63
N PRO A 715 -25.42 18.84 4.52
CA PRO A 715 -26.23 17.64 4.66
C PRO A 715 -27.68 17.99 5.02
N ALA A 716 -28.65 17.39 4.32
CA ALA A 716 -30.09 17.65 4.50
C ALA A 716 -30.55 19.11 4.23
N HIS A 717 -29.74 19.90 3.52
CA HIS A 717 -30.13 21.21 2.99
C HIS A 717 -30.26 21.14 1.47
N ALA A 718 -31.46 21.41 0.92
CA ALA A 718 -31.77 21.11 -0.47
C ALA A 718 -31.08 22.03 -1.50
N GLN A 719 -30.71 23.25 -1.11
CA GLN A 719 -30.11 24.24 -2.00
C GLN A 719 -28.72 24.64 -1.53
N ALA A 720 -27.83 24.86 -2.49
CA ALA A 720 -26.54 25.48 -2.30
C ALA A 720 -26.69 26.90 -1.77
N LEU A 721 -25.89 27.28 -0.77
CA LEU A 721 -25.80 28.67 -0.31
C LEU A 721 -24.54 29.31 -0.88
N ALA A 722 -24.65 30.52 -1.42
CA ALA A 722 -23.48 31.24 -1.90
C ALA A 722 -22.66 31.78 -0.71
N LEU A 723 -21.35 31.57 -0.77
CA LEU A 723 -20.40 32.14 0.18
C LEU A 723 -19.25 32.77 -0.61
N PRO A 724 -18.90 34.05 -0.38
CA PRO A 724 -17.80 34.67 -1.10
C PRO A 724 -16.49 34.06 -0.63
N MET A 725 -15.82 33.31 -1.51
CA MET A 725 -14.58 32.62 -1.21
C MET A 725 -13.48 33.11 -2.15
N ALA A 726 -12.27 33.28 -1.61
CA ALA A 726 -11.08 33.63 -2.38
C ALA A 726 -9.84 32.96 -1.75
N PRO A 727 -8.79 32.68 -2.54
CA PRO A 727 -7.54 32.16 -1.99
C PRO A 727 -6.86 33.21 -1.10
N LEU A 728 -6.14 32.77 -0.07
CA LEU A 728 -5.53 33.66 0.92
C LEU A 728 -4.65 34.75 0.29
N ASN A 729 -3.88 34.42 -0.76
CA ASN A 729 -2.99 35.36 -1.46
C ASN A 729 -3.70 36.50 -2.20
N GLU A 730 -5.02 36.39 -2.44
CA GLU A 730 -5.83 37.47 -3.00
C GLU A 730 -6.41 38.39 -1.91
N ILE A 731 -6.61 37.86 -0.70
CA ILE A 731 -7.24 38.58 0.42
C ILE A 731 -6.17 39.26 1.31
N GLY A 732 -5.04 38.58 1.51
CA GLY A 732 -3.95 39.01 2.36
C GLY A 732 -2.60 38.48 1.88
N GLN A 733 -1.57 38.64 2.70
CA GLN A 733 -0.22 38.18 2.42
C GLN A 733 0.27 37.26 3.53
N ARG A 734 0.82 36.11 3.15
CA ARG A 734 1.48 35.22 4.10
C ARG A 734 2.86 35.80 4.48
N GLY A 735 3.21 35.68 5.76
CA GLY A 735 4.55 36.00 6.25
C GLY A 735 5.63 35.06 5.72
N LEU A 736 6.90 35.41 5.93
CA LEU A 736 8.02 34.69 5.35
C LEU A 736 8.28 33.32 5.98
N ASP A 737 9.05 32.47 5.29
CA ASP A 737 9.51 31.20 5.89
C ASP A 737 10.39 31.49 7.12
N SER A 738 10.12 30.79 8.21
CA SER A 738 10.95 30.70 9.41
C SER A 738 12.46 30.54 9.14
N GLN A 739 12.85 29.86 8.05
CA GLN A 739 14.25 29.72 7.65
C GLN A 739 14.87 31.05 7.20
N LEU A 740 14.09 31.95 6.59
CA LEU A 740 14.54 33.30 6.21
C LEU A 740 14.69 34.21 7.44
N LEU A 741 14.01 33.87 8.55
CA LEU A 741 14.16 34.56 9.83
C LEU A 741 15.42 34.10 10.60
N ILE A 742 15.71 32.79 10.68
CA ILE A 742 16.76 32.24 11.59
C ILE A 742 17.62 31.03 11.10
N SER A 743 17.56 30.58 9.84
CA SER A 743 18.06 29.25 9.34
C SER A 743 19.38 28.69 9.94
N PRO A 744 19.53 27.34 10.06
CA PRO A 744 20.63 26.61 10.74
C PRO A 744 22.07 26.86 10.25
N ALA A 745 22.26 27.71 9.24
CA ALA A 745 23.57 28.21 8.80
C ALA A 745 23.73 29.74 9.01
N HIS A 746 22.92 30.35 9.87
CA HIS A 746 22.94 31.79 10.16
C HIS A 746 22.72 32.69 8.93
N ARG A 747 21.72 32.40 8.08
CA ARG A 747 21.39 33.25 6.91
C ARG A 747 20.24 34.25 7.14
N GLY A 748 19.50 34.10 8.23
CA GLY A 748 18.47 35.06 8.66
C GLY A 748 19.06 36.17 9.55
N PRO A 749 18.40 37.33 9.65
CA PRO A 749 18.91 38.48 10.40
C PRO A 749 18.75 38.32 11.92
N PHE A 750 18.02 37.30 12.39
CA PHE A 750 17.72 37.12 13.81
C PHE A 750 18.37 35.88 14.43
N THR A 751 18.62 35.97 15.73
CA THR A 751 18.91 34.84 16.63
C THR A 751 17.73 34.67 17.59
N LYS A 752 17.17 33.46 17.68
CA LYS A 752 16.06 33.16 18.59
C LYS A 752 16.53 33.14 20.05
N ARG A 753 15.79 33.80 20.95
CA ARG A 753 15.98 33.87 22.40
C ARG A 753 14.71 33.48 23.14
N ALA A 754 14.84 33.28 24.45
CA ALA A 754 13.72 33.11 25.36
C ALA A 754 12.75 34.31 25.29
N PRO A 755 11.44 34.11 25.52
CA PRO A 755 10.47 35.20 25.48
C PRO A 755 10.79 36.28 26.52
N SER A 756 10.52 37.55 26.17
CA SER A 756 10.68 38.70 27.06
C SER A 756 9.50 39.66 26.89
N PRO A 757 8.90 40.19 27.97
CA PRO A 757 7.87 41.23 27.89
C PRO A 757 8.34 42.52 27.22
N THR A 758 9.65 42.77 27.20
CA THR A 758 10.28 43.96 26.60
C THR A 758 10.97 43.65 25.28
N ALA A 759 10.65 42.52 24.64
CA ALA A 759 11.24 42.14 23.37
C ALA A 759 10.93 43.19 22.29
N THR A 760 11.96 43.67 21.59
CA THR A 760 11.78 44.56 20.43
C THR A 760 11.15 43.82 19.24
N TYR A 761 11.51 42.55 19.06
CA TYR A 761 10.96 41.67 18.03
C TYR A 761 10.35 40.43 18.70
N PRO A 762 9.16 40.53 19.30
CA PRO A 762 8.43 39.38 19.84
C PRO A 762 8.07 38.41 18.71
N ALA A 763 8.03 37.12 19.01
CA ALA A 763 7.67 36.10 18.04
C ALA A 763 6.84 34.97 18.64
N LEU A 764 5.89 34.47 17.85
CA LEU A 764 5.12 33.25 18.13
C LEU A 764 5.68 32.13 17.26
N TRP A 765 6.36 31.17 17.88
CA TRP A 765 7.32 30.32 17.18
C TRP A 765 6.99 28.83 17.20
N ASN A 766 6.73 28.27 18.38
CA ASN A 766 6.52 26.83 18.56
C ASN A 766 5.08 26.54 18.96
N HIS A 767 4.63 25.31 18.66
CA HIS A 767 3.39 24.79 19.22
C HIS A 767 3.53 24.46 20.71
N ASN A 768 2.54 24.89 21.49
CA ASN A 768 2.33 24.46 22.86
C ASN A 768 0.84 24.30 23.15
N ALA A 769 0.36 23.05 23.06
CA ALA A 769 -1.07 22.73 23.20
C ALA A 769 -1.70 23.15 24.55
N SER A 770 -0.92 23.26 25.64
CA SER A 770 -1.47 23.71 26.93
C SER A 770 -1.60 25.23 27.04
N ARG A 771 -0.90 25.98 26.18
CA ARG A 771 -0.96 27.45 26.13
C ARG A 771 -1.87 27.96 25.01
N GLU A 772 -2.02 27.17 23.96
CA GLU A 772 -2.75 27.52 22.73
C GLU A 772 -4.21 27.05 22.79
N THR A 773 -4.90 27.30 23.90
CA THR A 773 -6.31 26.90 24.07
C THR A 773 -7.30 28.03 23.81
N ARG A 774 -6.82 29.26 23.65
CA ARG A 774 -7.62 30.48 23.48
C ARG A 774 -7.15 31.24 22.25
N MET A 775 -8.06 31.95 21.56
CA MET A 775 -7.72 32.68 20.34
C MET A 775 -6.56 33.65 20.54
N VAL A 776 -6.43 34.26 21.73
CA VAL A 776 -5.29 35.12 22.07
C VAL A 776 -4.15 34.31 22.68
N CYS A 777 -3.00 34.34 22.02
CA CYS A 777 -1.75 33.72 22.42
C CYS A 777 -0.68 34.77 22.74
N ILE A 778 0.18 34.46 23.71
CA ILE A 778 1.33 35.29 24.06
C ILE A 778 2.55 34.80 23.28
N PRO A 779 3.35 35.69 22.65
CA PRO A 779 4.62 35.33 22.01
C PRO A 779 5.49 34.43 22.90
N ASP A 780 6.02 33.34 22.33
CA ASP A 780 6.82 32.33 23.04
C ASP A 780 8.33 32.48 22.80
N ALA A 781 8.74 33.49 22.03
CA ALA A 781 10.12 33.78 21.71
C ALA A 781 10.38 35.28 21.57
N ALA A 782 11.66 35.65 21.68
CA ALA A 782 12.17 36.96 21.31
C ALA A 782 13.23 36.80 20.23
N LEU A 783 13.24 37.67 19.22
CA LEU A 783 14.22 37.66 18.14
C LEU A 783 15.25 38.77 18.36
N GLN A 784 16.52 38.41 18.39
CA GLN A 784 17.63 39.35 18.55
C GLN A 784 18.31 39.58 17.20
N VAL A 785 18.40 40.84 16.76
CA VAL A 785 19.08 41.19 15.51
C VAL A 785 20.56 40.85 15.60
N ARG A 786 21.09 40.25 14.54
CA ARG A 786 22.51 39.96 14.37
C ARG A 786 23.22 41.20 13.84
N LEU A 787 24.45 41.40 14.30
CA LEU A 787 25.28 42.53 13.89
C LEU A 787 25.41 42.59 12.35
N GLY A 788 25.13 43.75 11.76
CA GLY A 788 25.22 43.98 10.32
C GLY A 788 23.98 43.56 9.52
N PHE A 789 22.89 43.16 10.19
CA PHE A 789 21.62 42.76 9.57
C PHE A 789 20.45 43.69 9.94
N GLU A 790 20.72 44.86 10.49
CA GLU A 790 19.72 45.79 11.02
C GLU A 790 18.71 46.22 9.96
N GLY A 791 19.17 46.53 8.74
CA GLY A 791 18.29 46.89 7.61
C GLY A 791 17.35 45.76 7.23
N ARG A 792 17.89 44.54 7.07
CA ARG A 792 17.08 43.35 6.76
C ARG A 792 16.13 42.99 7.90
N ALA A 793 16.53 43.18 9.16
CA ALA A 793 15.64 42.96 10.30
C ALA A 793 14.44 43.93 10.28
N ALA A 794 14.66 45.20 9.95
CA ALA A 794 13.60 46.19 9.80
C ALA A 794 12.65 45.84 8.64
N GLU A 795 13.18 45.40 7.49
CA GLU A 795 12.36 44.90 6.37
C GLU A 795 11.49 43.70 6.78
N LEU A 796 12.07 42.72 7.48
CA LEU A 796 11.32 41.56 7.94
C LEU A 796 10.29 41.93 9.01
N TRP A 797 10.59 42.88 9.89
CA TRP A 797 9.64 43.36 10.90
C TRP A 797 8.43 44.07 10.28
N ALA A 798 8.55 44.67 9.10
CA ALA A 798 7.40 45.21 8.37
C ALA A 798 6.37 44.13 7.98
N THR A 799 6.75 42.84 8.05
CA THR A 799 5.85 41.69 7.85
C THR A 799 5.26 41.15 9.16
N ALA A 800 5.54 41.80 10.30
CA ALA A 800 4.95 41.45 11.60
C ALA A 800 3.44 41.67 11.58
N SER A 801 2.70 40.75 12.20
CA SER A 801 1.24 40.76 12.23
C SER A 801 0.72 40.41 13.61
N ARG A 802 -0.59 40.59 13.80
CA ARG A 802 -1.30 40.12 14.99
C ARG A 802 -1.88 38.73 14.78
N VAL A 803 -2.13 38.32 13.55
CA VAL A 803 -2.69 37.00 13.22
C VAL A 803 -1.65 36.04 12.64
N HIS A 804 -1.75 34.79 13.07
CA HIS A 804 -0.84 33.70 12.73
C HIS A 804 -1.66 32.47 12.33
N ILE A 805 -1.23 31.74 11.31
CA ILE A 805 -1.90 30.51 10.87
C ILE A 805 -1.09 29.27 11.27
N ASN A 806 -1.76 28.19 11.65
CA ASN A 806 -1.14 26.94 12.02
C ASN A 806 -0.60 26.24 10.77
N ARG A 807 0.67 25.81 10.79
CA ARG A 807 1.27 25.08 9.66
C ARG A 807 1.26 23.57 9.84
N ASP A 808 1.43 23.11 11.08
CA ASP A 808 1.70 21.72 11.44
C ASP A 808 0.61 21.21 12.41
N PHE A 809 -0.65 21.39 12.01
CA PHE A 809 -1.82 21.27 12.87
C PHE A 809 -2.08 19.84 13.32
N ARG A 810 -1.89 19.59 14.61
CA ARG A 810 -2.23 18.32 15.26
C ARG A 810 -3.64 18.38 15.86
N PHE A 811 -4.65 18.07 15.04
CA PHE A 811 -6.08 18.09 15.38
C PHE A 811 -6.42 17.39 16.71
N THR A 812 -5.67 16.34 17.03
CA THR A 812 -5.86 15.52 18.23
C THR A 812 -5.45 16.19 19.55
N SER A 813 -4.70 17.30 19.50
CA SER A 813 -4.18 17.97 20.69
C SER A 813 -4.29 19.50 20.64
N GLN A 814 -4.33 20.08 19.45
CA GLN A 814 -4.39 21.52 19.27
C GLN A 814 -5.83 21.94 18.97
N PRO A 815 -6.30 23.06 19.53
CA PRO A 815 -7.63 23.58 19.23
C PRO A 815 -7.62 24.63 18.13
N LEU A 816 -6.52 25.35 17.90
CA LEU A 816 -6.49 26.54 17.04
C LEU A 816 -5.87 26.27 15.67
N THR A 817 -6.60 26.68 14.63
CA THR A 817 -6.07 26.83 13.26
C THR A 817 -5.38 28.17 13.08
N ALA A 818 -5.84 29.20 13.80
CA ALA A 818 -5.23 30.53 13.80
C ALA A 818 -5.10 31.07 15.22
N ALA A 819 -4.03 31.81 15.48
CA ALA A 819 -3.72 32.43 16.76
C ALA A 819 -3.57 33.95 16.59
N PHE A 820 -3.95 34.69 17.64
CA PHE A 820 -3.86 36.14 17.68
C PHE A 820 -2.87 36.59 18.77
N THR A 821 -1.99 37.54 18.46
CA THR A 821 -1.11 38.21 19.43
C THR A 821 -1.55 39.65 19.61
N GLU A 822 -1.68 40.11 20.86
CA GLU A 822 -2.16 41.48 21.13
C GLU A 822 -1.24 42.55 20.52
N GLN A 823 0.06 42.31 20.58
CA GLN A 823 1.09 43.09 19.90
C GLN A 823 1.49 42.45 18.56
N GLN A 824 1.92 43.27 17.60
CA GLN A 824 2.55 42.77 16.37
C GLN A 824 3.71 41.85 16.73
N SER A 825 3.80 40.69 16.07
CA SER A 825 4.81 39.68 16.32
C SER A 825 5.25 39.01 15.01
N LEU A 826 6.44 38.42 15.02
CA LEU A 826 6.93 37.59 13.92
C LEU A 826 6.53 36.13 14.10
N GLY A 827 6.04 35.52 13.04
CA GLY A 827 5.59 34.15 13.00
C GLY A 827 6.72 33.18 12.70
N GLY A 828 6.85 32.14 13.50
CA GLY A 828 7.90 31.14 13.37
C GLY A 828 7.48 29.89 12.59
N VAL A 829 8.08 28.77 12.99
CA VAL A 829 7.92 27.49 12.28
C VAL A 829 6.51 26.90 12.42
N ALA A 830 5.87 27.08 13.57
CA ALA A 830 4.53 26.58 13.87
C ALA A 830 3.41 27.53 13.39
N TRP A 831 3.70 28.83 13.46
CA TRP A 831 2.73 29.91 13.37
C TRP A 831 3.19 30.99 12.37
N PRO A 832 3.24 30.73 11.05
CA PRO A 832 3.52 31.79 10.08
C PRO A 832 2.53 32.96 10.17
N ASN A 833 3.02 34.18 9.99
CA ASN A 833 2.18 35.38 9.94
C ASN A 833 1.21 35.35 8.76
N VAL A 834 0.11 36.08 8.91
CA VAL A 834 -0.75 36.54 7.83
C VAL A 834 -0.97 38.04 8.03
N THR A 835 -0.95 38.83 6.97
CA THR A 835 -1.23 40.27 7.00
C THR A 835 -2.37 40.60 6.05
N PHE A 836 -3.19 41.57 6.43
CA PHE A 836 -4.31 42.07 5.64
C PHE A 836 -4.17 43.58 5.41
N PRO A 837 -4.80 44.14 4.36
CA PRO A 837 -4.77 45.58 4.11
C PRO A 837 -5.60 46.41 5.11
N ASP A 838 -6.54 45.79 5.81
CA ASP A 838 -7.36 46.39 6.86
C ASP A 838 -7.29 45.53 8.12
N ASP A 839 -6.81 46.11 9.22
CA ASP A 839 -6.65 45.42 10.51
C ASP A 839 -7.97 44.86 11.06
N ARG A 840 -9.14 45.38 10.65
CA ARG A 840 -10.45 44.80 11.03
C ARG A 840 -10.65 43.40 10.46
N MET A 841 -9.96 43.05 9.37
CA MET A 841 -10.02 41.72 8.76
C MET A 841 -9.33 40.66 9.63
N ASP A 842 -8.40 41.04 10.52
CA ASP A 842 -7.77 40.12 11.47
C ASP A 842 -8.82 39.37 12.29
N TYR A 843 -9.87 40.08 12.73
CA TYR A 843 -10.96 39.49 13.52
C TYR A 843 -11.78 38.49 12.70
N ALA A 844 -12.16 38.85 11.47
CA ALA A 844 -12.90 37.96 10.57
C ALA A 844 -12.08 36.69 10.24
N PHE A 845 -10.79 36.85 9.99
CA PHE A 845 -9.85 35.74 9.79
C PHE A 845 -9.79 34.81 11.01
N MET A 846 -9.63 35.36 12.22
CA MET A 846 -9.59 34.58 13.45
C MET A 846 -10.85 33.77 13.70
N LEU A 847 -12.03 34.34 13.42
CA LEU A 847 -13.31 33.66 13.56
C LEU A 847 -13.48 32.56 12.49
N TRP A 848 -13.18 32.88 11.22
CA TRP A 848 -13.27 31.92 10.12
C TRP A 848 -12.41 30.70 10.39
N CYS A 849 -11.10 30.88 10.59
CA CYS A 849 -10.14 29.78 10.73
C CYS A 849 -10.45 28.86 11.92
N ASN A 850 -11.01 29.38 13.01
CA ASN A 850 -11.29 28.60 14.23
C ASN A 850 -12.74 28.08 14.30
N SER A 851 -13.59 28.43 13.34
CA SER A 851 -14.92 27.83 13.13
C SER A 851 -14.84 26.48 12.43
N THR A 852 -15.92 25.70 12.45
CA THR A 852 -16.04 24.41 11.75
C THR A 852 -15.78 24.54 10.25
N LEU A 853 -16.25 25.60 9.59
CA LEU A 853 -16.04 25.78 8.15
C LEU A 853 -14.57 26.04 7.80
N GLY A 854 -13.87 26.84 8.60
CA GLY A 854 -12.44 27.06 8.43
C GLY A 854 -11.59 25.84 8.77
N LEU A 855 -11.97 25.08 9.80
CA LEU A 855 -11.34 23.80 10.14
C LEU A 855 -11.46 22.78 8.99
N LEU A 856 -12.64 22.70 8.37
CA LEU A 856 -12.88 21.83 7.22
C LEU A 856 -12.00 22.22 6.02
N GLN A 857 -11.95 23.52 5.67
CA GLN A 857 -11.09 24.00 4.58
C GLN A 857 -9.61 23.74 4.85
N PHE A 858 -9.14 23.98 6.08
CA PHE A 858 -7.76 23.65 6.45
C PHE A 858 -7.48 22.15 6.25
N TRP A 859 -8.37 21.29 6.76
CA TRP A 859 -8.23 19.84 6.66
C TRP A 859 -8.20 19.35 5.21
N TRP A 860 -9.09 19.89 4.36
CA TRP A 860 -9.20 19.53 2.94
C TRP A 860 -7.94 19.84 2.14
N HIS A 861 -7.28 20.98 2.43
CA HIS A 861 -6.05 21.41 1.75
C HIS A 861 -4.75 20.93 2.43
N ALA A 862 -4.85 20.28 3.59
CA ALA A 862 -3.71 19.80 4.34
C ALA A 862 -3.18 18.45 3.81
N ASN A 863 -1.87 18.25 3.94
CA ASN A 863 -1.29 16.92 3.78
C ASN A 863 -1.66 16.03 4.97
N LEU A 864 -2.40 14.96 4.72
CA LEU A 864 -2.86 13.98 5.69
C LEU A 864 -2.01 12.70 5.65
N GLN A 865 -0.69 12.77 5.62
CA GLN A 865 0.18 11.57 5.68
C GLN A 865 0.08 10.81 7.01
N GLN A 866 -0.21 11.53 8.10
CA GLN A 866 -0.32 11.00 9.47
C GLN A 866 -1.77 11.15 9.95
N SER A 867 -2.25 10.18 10.74
CA SER A 867 -3.58 10.31 11.36
C SER A 867 -3.57 11.38 12.47
N GLY A 868 -4.63 12.18 12.53
CA GLY A 868 -4.81 13.21 13.53
C GLY A 868 -3.87 14.43 13.40
N ARG A 869 -3.26 14.61 12.22
CA ARG A 869 -2.38 15.74 11.90
C ARG A 869 -2.52 16.12 10.43
N GLY A 870 -2.76 17.41 10.17
CA GLY A 870 -2.71 18.02 8.85
C GLY A 870 -1.52 18.97 8.74
N ARG A 871 -0.76 18.89 7.66
CA ARG A 871 0.35 19.80 7.39
C ARG A 871 0.08 20.65 6.17
N SER A 872 0.09 21.97 6.32
CA SER A 872 0.06 22.90 5.20
C SER A 872 1.49 23.25 4.78
N THR A 873 1.75 23.29 3.47
CA THR A 873 3.00 23.86 2.96
C THR A 873 2.85 25.37 2.78
N ILE A 874 3.98 26.05 2.60
CA ILE A 874 4.00 27.50 2.34
C ILE A 874 3.10 27.87 1.15
N HIS A 875 3.22 27.11 0.06
CA HIS A 875 2.45 27.36 -1.15
C HIS A 875 0.96 27.04 -0.95
N HIS A 876 0.63 25.91 -0.29
CA HIS A 876 -0.76 25.57 0.00
C HIS A 876 -1.45 26.58 0.91
N THR A 877 -0.74 27.19 1.85
CA THR A 877 -1.32 28.24 2.70
C THR A 877 -1.72 29.46 1.87
N GLU A 878 -0.94 29.83 0.85
CA GLU A 878 -1.24 30.98 -0.03
C GLU A 878 -2.46 30.72 -0.92
N THR A 879 -2.64 29.48 -1.40
CA THR A 879 -3.77 29.10 -2.27
C THR A 879 -4.98 28.58 -1.50
N MET A 880 -4.93 28.51 -0.17
CA MET A 880 -6.02 28.00 0.65
C MET A 880 -7.27 28.90 0.51
N PRO A 881 -8.42 28.37 0.07
CA PRO A 881 -9.67 29.10 0.00
C PRO A 881 -10.15 29.52 1.38
N MET A 882 -10.52 30.79 1.51
CA MET A 882 -11.08 31.38 2.72
C MET A 882 -12.26 32.28 2.37
N LEU A 883 -13.06 32.62 3.38
CA LEU A 883 -14.06 33.67 3.24
C LEU A 883 -13.37 34.96 2.74
N ASP A 884 -13.89 35.56 1.68
CA ASP A 884 -13.34 36.80 1.14
C ASP A 884 -13.71 37.97 2.06
N PHE A 885 -12.79 38.33 2.96
CA PHE A 885 -13.01 39.40 3.92
C PHE A 885 -13.14 40.79 3.27
N ARG A 886 -12.70 40.96 2.02
CA ARG A 886 -12.76 42.24 1.28
C ARG A 886 -14.18 42.63 0.90
N VAL A 887 -15.08 41.65 0.79
CA VAL A 887 -16.48 41.89 0.41
C VAL A 887 -17.42 41.94 1.61
N LEU A 888 -16.90 41.77 2.84
CA LEU A 888 -17.68 41.97 4.06
C LEU A 888 -18.02 43.45 4.22
N THR A 889 -19.28 43.71 4.59
CA THR A 889 -19.74 45.07 4.89
C THR A 889 -19.08 45.60 6.17
N ASP A 890 -19.03 46.92 6.35
CA ASP A 890 -18.53 47.53 7.60
C ASP A 890 -19.27 47.01 8.84
N ASN A 891 -20.57 46.73 8.72
CA ASN A 891 -21.35 46.15 9.81
C ASN A 891 -20.92 44.71 10.12
N GLN A 892 -20.58 43.90 9.11
CA GLN A 892 -20.06 42.55 9.30
C GLN A 892 -18.66 42.57 9.93
N LEU A 893 -17.78 43.49 9.52
CA LEU A 893 -16.45 43.65 10.14
C LEU A 893 -16.56 44.10 11.61
N ALA A 894 -17.46 45.04 11.92
CA ALA A 894 -17.74 45.43 13.31
C ALA A 894 -18.35 44.27 14.13
N THR A 895 -19.21 43.46 13.49
CA THR A 895 -19.76 42.24 14.10
C THR A 895 -18.66 41.22 14.38
N ALA A 896 -17.71 41.04 13.46
CA ALA A 896 -16.56 40.16 13.65
C ALA A 896 -15.67 40.61 14.82
N GLU A 897 -15.41 41.91 14.96
CA GLU A 897 -14.68 42.44 16.12
C GLU A 897 -15.43 42.16 17.44
N THR A 898 -16.76 42.35 17.45
CA THR A 898 -17.58 42.07 18.63
C THR A 898 -17.52 40.59 19.02
N ILE A 899 -17.73 39.68 18.06
CA ILE A 899 -17.64 38.23 18.30
C ILE A 899 -16.22 37.88 18.75
N PHE A 900 -15.16 38.39 18.12
CA PHE A 900 -13.80 38.09 18.55
C PHE A 900 -13.57 38.49 20.02
N ASN A 901 -14.02 39.66 20.43
CA ASN A 901 -13.89 40.11 21.82
C ASN A 901 -14.71 39.28 22.81
N ASP A 902 -15.85 38.70 22.40
CA ASP A 902 -16.62 37.77 23.23
C ASP A 902 -15.89 36.42 23.43
N PHE A 903 -15.08 35.98 22.45
CA PHE A 903 -14.46 34.66 22.42
C PHE A 903 -12.96 34.61 22.73
N ARG A 904 -12.27 35.76 22.71
CA ARG A 904 -10.80 35.85 22.77
C ARG A 904 -10.15 35.09 23.94
N ASP A 905 -10.85 35.02 25.07
CA ASP A 905 -10.38 34.40 26.32
C ASP A 905 -11.06 33.06 26.63
N LEU A 906 -11.99 32.60 25.79
CA LEU A 906 -12.67 31.32 25.98
C LEU A 906 -11.76 30.16 25.56
N GLU A 907 -11.76 29.09 26.36
CA GLU A 907 -11.00 27.89 26.07
C GLU A 907 -11.74 27.01 25.06
N LEU A 908 -11.06 26.70 23.97
CA LEU A 908 -11.53 25.76 22.95
C LEU A 908 -10.89 24.38 23.18
N GLN A 909 -11.69 23.34 22.97
CA GLN A 909 -11.24 21.96 22.98
C GLN A 909 -10.45 21.64 21.70
N PRO A 910 -9.54 20.64 21.74
CA PRO A 910 -8.83 20.18 20.56
C PRO A 910 -9.76 19.96 19.37
N ALA A 911 -9.27 20.26 18.16
CA ALA A 911 -10.08 20.30 16.93
C ALA A 911 -10.90 19.01 16.69
N TYR A 912 -10.37 17.83 17.03
CA TYR A 912 -11.10 16.57 16.89
C TYR A 912 -12.35 16.42 17.79
N LEU A 913 -12.58 17.37 18.70
CA LEU A 913 -13.76 17.46 19.56
C LEU A 913 -14.62 18.69 19.23
N ALA A 914 -14.48 19.30 18.04
CA ALA A 914 -15.24 20.49 17.66
C ALA A 914 -16.76 20.31 17.77
N ASP A 915 -17.26 19.10 17.55
CA ASP A 915 -18.68 18.78 17.67
C ASP A 915 -19.15 18.62 19.13
N ALA A 916 -18.23 18.37 20.06
CA ALA A 916 -18.50 18.26 21.49
C ALA A 916 -18.09 19.52 22.28
N ASP A 917 -17.51 20.51 21.63
CA ASP A 917 -17.04 21.75 22.24
C ASP A 917 -18.17 22.79 22.30
N PRO A 918 -18.68 23.17 23.49
CA PRO A 918 -19.76 24.14 23.62
C PRO A 918 -19.34 25.55 23.20
N ASN A 919 -18.07 25.92 23.42
CA ASN A 919 -17.56 27.24 23.02
C ASN A 919 -17.42 27.30 21.51
N ARG A 920 -16.93 26.23 20.86
CA ARG A 920 -16.89 26.18 19.39
C ARG A 920 -18.29 26.11 18.77
N ALA A 921 -19.24 25.40 19.39
CA ALA A 921 -20.64 25.40 18.94
C ALA A 921 -21.25 26.82 18.96
N LEU A 922 -21.02 27.59 20.03
CA LEU A 922 -21.47 28.97 20.11
C LEU A 922 -20.74 29.87 19.09
N LEU A 923 -19.44 29.66 18.88
CA LEU A 923 -18.66 30.36 17.85
C LEU A 923 -19.25 30.11 16.46
N ASP A 924 -19.50 28.85 16.11
CA ASP A 924 -20.12 28.46 14.84
C ASP A 924 -21.48 29.13 14.66
N ARG A 925 -22.31 29.17 15.71
CA ARG A 925 -23.60 29.87 15.68
C ARG A 925 -23.44 31.36 15.38
N ARG A 926 -22.53 32.05 16.09
CA ARG A 926 -22.28 33.49 15.92
C ARG A 926 -21.69 33.79 14.53
N VAL A 927 -20.81 32.93 14.02
CA VAL A 927 -20.24 33.09 12.67
C VAL A 927 -21.31 32.86 11.60
N VAL A 928 -22.07 31.76 11.67
CA VAL A 928 -23.07 31.39 10.66
C VAL A 928 -24.26 32.35 10.68
N CYS A 929 -24.81 32.66 11.86
CA CYS A 929 -26.03 33.45 11.96
C CYS A 929 -25.76 34.96 11.97
N ASP A 930 -24.85 35.44 12.81
CA ASP A 930 -24.70 36.88 13.04
C ASP A 930 -23.75 37.53 12.03
N LEU A 931 -22.63 36.86 11.70
CA LEU A 931 -21.66 37.38 10.74
C LEU A 931 -22.06 37.11 9.28
N LEU A 932 -22.44 35.87 8.96
CA LEU A 932 -22.79 35.47 7.59
C LEU A 932 -24.27 35.67 7.25
N GLY A 933 -25.15 35.85 8.25
CA GLY A 933 -26.56 36.17 8.03
C GLY A 933 -27.44 34.97 7.66
N PHE A 934 -26.99 33.73 7.90
CA PHE A 934 -27.80 32.54 7.67
C PHE A 934 -28.74 32.24 8.85
N ASP A 935 -29.73 31.37 8.63
CA ASP A 935 -30.68 30.99 9.67
C ASP A 935 -30.17 29.85 10.56
N ASP A 936 -30.96 29.52 11.60
CA ASP A 936 -30.63 28.44 12.54
C ASP A 936 -30.58 27.06 11.85
N VAL A 937 -31.32 26.85 10.75
CA VAL A 937 -31.33 25.57 10.02
C VAL A 937 -29.98 25.32 9.39
N VAL A 938 -29.37 26.34 8.79
CA VAL A 938 -28.00 26.28 8.26
C VAL A 938 -27.00 25.97 9.37
N TYR A 939 -27.12 26.64 10.53
CA TYR A 939 -26.28 26.36 11.70
C TYR A 939 -26.39 24.89 12.14
N GLN A 940 -27.61 24.34 12.27
CA GLN A 940 -27.80 22.93 12.64
C GLN A 940 -27.16 21.96 11.64
N ALA A 941 -27.18 22.30 10.35
CA ALA A 941 -26.52 21.50 9.33
C ALA A 941 -24.99 21.60 9.41
N VAL A 942 -24.43 22.77 9.76
CA VAL A 942 -23.00 22.93 10.09
C VAL A 942 -22.62 22.11 11.33
N ARG A 943 -23.49 22.00 12.33
CA ARG A 943 -23.26 21.13 13.51
C ARG A 943 -23.20 19.66 13.13
N ARG A 944 -24.06 19.20 12.22
CA ARG A 944 -23.99 17.82 11.68
C ARG A 944 -22.69 17.60 10.90
N LEU A 945 -22.29 18.56 10.07
CA LEU A 945 -21.01 18.55 9.36
C LEU A 945 -19.82 18.47 10.33
N SER A 946 -19.83 19.23 11.42
CA SER A 946 -18.80 19.16 12.48
C SER A 946 -18.69 17.74 13.05
N ALA A 947 -19.82 17.08 13.33
CA ALA A 947 -19.84 15.74 13.88
C ALA A 947 -19.25 14.70 12.90
N LYS A 948 -19.61 14.81 11.62
CA LYS A 948 -19.05 13.99 10.54
C LYS A 948 -17.53 14.21 10.42
N TRP A 949 -17.09 15.46 10.36
CA TRP A 949 -15.66 15.79 10.29
C TRP A 949 -14.87 15.31 11.51
N CYS A 950 -15.41 15.44 12.73
CA CYS A 950 -14.75 14.90 13.93
C CYS A 950 -14.71 13.36 13.97
N ALA A 951 -15.57 12.67 13.21
CA ALA A 951 -15.54 11.22 13.06
C ALA A 951 -14.50 10.73 12.05
N GLU A 952 -13.91 11.61 11.24
CA GLU A 952 -12.86 11.25 10.29
C GLU A 952 -11.59 10.74 11.00
N PRO A 953 -11.07 9.56 10.64
CA PRO A 953 -9.85 9.02 11.25
C PRO A 953 -8.61 9.89 11.05
N SER A 954 -8.58 10.63 9.94
CA SER A 954 -7.54 11.64 9.67
C SER A 954 -7.59 12.82 10.64
N VAL A 955 -8.73 13.05 11.32
CA VAL A 955 -8.96 14.11 12.32
C VAL A 955 -8.76 13.58 13.74
N HIS A 956 -9.47 12.51 14.14
CA HIS A 956 -9.39 12.01 15.52
C HIS A 956 -8.18 11.13 15.80
N GLY A 957 -7.48 10.63 14.77
CA GLY A 957 -6.22 9.92 14.91
C GLY A 957 -6.26 8.68 15.82
N GLY A 958 -7.39 7.97 15.86
CA GLY A 958 -7.62 6.82 16.75
C GLY A 958 -7.88 7.17 18.23
N LYS A 959 -7.92 8.46 18.61
CA LYS A 959 -8.26 8.85 19.98
C LYS A 959 -9.73 8.55 20.29
N ARG A 960 -9.98 7.93 21.45
CA ARG A 960 -11.33 7.76 21.98
C ARG A 960 -11.84 9.09 22.54
N ARG A 961 -13.12 9.37 22.31
CA ARG A 961 -13.78 10.52 22.94
C ARG A 961 -13.75 10.39 24.47
N PRO A 962 -13.51 11.48 25.21
CA PRO A 962 -13.66 11.49 26.66
C PRO A 962 -15.06 11.06 27.09
N ARG A 963 -15.19 10.34 28.23
CA ARG A 963 -16.51 9.99 28.78
C ARG A 963 -17.30 11.27 29.07
N GLY A 964 -18.52 11.39 28.52
CA GLY A 964 -19.38 12.56 28.67
C GLY A 964 -19.28 13.60 27.53
N ALA A 965 -18.34 13.44 26.60
CA ALA A 965 -18.26 14.26 25.38
C ALA A 965 -19.26 13.74 24.33
N GLY A 966 -20.55 13.98 24.59
CA GLY A 966 -21.62 13.80 23.61
C GLY A 966 -21.68 14.97 22.62
N LEU A 967 -22.45 14.79 21.55
CA LEU A 967 -22.74 15.88 20.61
C LEU A 967 -23.46 17.01 21.37
N VAL A 968 -22.91 18.22 21.33
CA VAL A 968 -23.58 19.40 21.92
C VAL A 968 -24.70 19.79 20.95
N VAL A 969 -25.94 19.52 21.37
CA VAL A 969 -27.20 19.77 20.64
C VAL A 969 -27.49 21.27 20.59
#